data_AF-A0A261FSQ6-F1
#
_entry.id   AF-A0A261FSQ6-F1
#
_cell.length_a   1.000
_cell.length_b   1.000
_cell.length_c   1.000
_cell.angle_alpha   90.00
_cell.angle_beta   90.00
_cell.angle_gamma   90.00
#
_symmetry.space_group_name_H-M   'P 1'
#
loop_
_entity.id
_entity.type
_entity.pdbx_description
1 polymer ?
#
loop_
_entity_poly.entity_id
_entity_poly.type
_entity_poly.pdbx_seq_one_letter_code
_entity_poly.pdbx_strand_id
1 'polypeptide(L)'
;MASYISRPLAQILKQTRAKVLVLEGARAVGKTMLVQRELPEFHYESLADESTYRYAKHHLRDWLSSLPSGTIIDEAQRISGLPLAIKGIVDSTTDMSTQFILTGSASITRNGLDGQDPLTRRSRRFTLSPLTRNEFYGNASVSIVDKLWSYIPNLEYRSATSLSDLKLYIEIGGFPSYIVDNAFITQSERQLKIRDDLNNVLGDTILPDEYLDRSIAQSVLQELLATPGGILNLKRTADLVHIDARTVERYVSIFANRFLIHTLPNLKTTANRQVLARSKVHPLDTSFSIATFLRSGKDLDQDHALFGQVFESYVINQIVPETQWANNQPEAFYWRESGSKPKEVDLVLLKDHELIGIEVKSNSTVDRNDFAGLAQLRAKDNRFKRGYVVYCGSNIVKFSDDMWAIPVSTLWDSDGFNVPPAINHTGNTVISTKAIAMSQNDRINIMSELDYDANIFLSYRHQDNDYLNNAIIEMAQNLVKAYEYQTGRKLHLFVDTDIHWGENWQKTLNTNISKANILLAAVTPMYLKSDACRKELLDFNARTSSNHGNKILSMIWQNLDNLPDKGQDPVRNIIRERQFISVEDLAYEPSDTPNYKKRLAEIASKLQVTIKEQNSQIDKVTSVDNSNKEVGKDYLSSLSEAEKSAANMSAYVTDFTQSLNNLLNRLKDNQVPKNPSATDLVNWSNRITTESQKDIHTLDASIEHISEIWNQYYIALKLYTDQIESMPSGALRNQQINAMKNNLDQLIQSFTIPDEIYQTISIMNMFGNLVRPLLPVTTSISNAITFFSTLRTQTLSLRDRINNLQR
;
A
#
# COMPACT_ATOMS: atom_id res chain seq x y z
N MET A 1 15.97 11.43 8.27
CA MET A 1 14.68 11.86 8.86
C MET A 1 13.59 11.15 8.07
N ALA A 2 12.68 10.43 8.73
CA ALA A 2 11.56 9.78 8.06
C ALA A 2 10.62 10.85 7.48
N SER A 3 10.10 10.62 6.26
CA SER A 3 9.09 11.49 5.65
C SER A 3 7.79 11.43 6.44
N TYR A 4 7.05 12.55 6.51
CA TYR A 4 5.75 12.61 7.17
C TYR A 4 4.70 11.81 6.36
N ILE A 5 3.90 10.98 7.03
CA ILE A 5 2.81 10.23 6.41
C ILE A 5 1.53 11.06 6.56
N SER A 6 0.92 11.43 5.44
CA SER A 6 -0.32 12.21 5.44
C SER A 6 -1.48 11.39 6.00
N ARG A 7 -2.37 12.06 6.73
CA ARG A 7 -3.48 11.46 7.48
C ARG A 7 -4.82 11.94 6.88
N PRO A 8 -5.65 11.05 6.30
CA PRO A 8 -6.96 11.44 5.71
C PRO A 8 -7.86 12.23 6.67
N LEU A 9 -7.73 11.97 7.98
CA LEU A 9 -8.46 12.69 9.02
C LEU A 9 -8.21 14.21 8.97
N ALA A 10 -7.04 14.67 8.52
CA ALA A 10 -6.75 16.09 8.37
C ALA A 10 -7.70 16.77 7.38
N GLN A 11 -8.05 16.12 6.27
CA GLN A 11 -9.03 16.63 5.31
C GLN A 11 -10.42 16.76 5.94
N ILE A 12 -10.83 15.79 6.76
CA ILE A 12 -12.10 15.84 7.50
C ILE A 12 -12.10 17.00 8.50
N LEU A 13 -11.00 17.25 9.20
CA LEU A 13 -10.88 18.38 10.12
C LEU A 13 -11.09 19.71 9.38
N LYS A 14 -10.50 19.87 8.20
CA LYS A 14 -10.66 21.08 7.36
C LYS A 14 -12.09 21.29 6.86
N GLN A 15 -12.78 20.21 6.49
CA GLN A 15 -14.13 20.27 5.93
C GLN A 15 -15.22 20.40 7.00
N THR A 16 -14.92 20.01 8.24
CA THR A 16 -15.89 20.01 9.33
C THR A 16 -16.25 21.43 9.75
N ARG A 17 -17.55 21.74 9.70
CA ARG A 17 -18.09 23.03 10.16
C ARG A 17 -18.50 22.93 11.64
N ALA A 18 -17.60 23.34 12.52
CA ALA A 18 -17.88 23.52 13.94
C ALA A 18 -16.99 24.60 14.54
N LYS A 19 -17.53 25.37 15.49
CA LYS A 19 -16.77 26.45 16.15
C LYS A 19 -15.56 25.91 16.92
N VAL A 20 -15.66 24.67 17.43
CA VAL A 20 -14.56 23.98 18.10
C VAL A 20 -14.36 22.60 17.49
N LEU A 21 -13.14 22.27 17.12
CA LEU A 21 -12.73 20.90 16.80
C LEU A 21 -11.89 20.36 17.94
N VAL A 22 -12.04 19.08 18.25
CA VAL A 22 -11.28 18.40 19.30
C VAL A 22 -10.62 17.17 18.68
N LEU A 23 -9.30 17.13 18.66
CA LEU A 23 -8.47 16.04 18.14
C LEU A 23 -7.75 15.35 19.30
N GLU A 24 -8.28 14.23 19.75
CA GLU A 24 -7.70 13.44 20.85
C GLU A 24 -7.00 12.18 20.30
N GLY A 25 -6.23 11.49 21.12
CA GLY A 25 -5.56 10.24 20.73
C GLY A 25 -4.36 9.94 21.61
N ALA A 26 -3.80 8.74 21.54
CA ALA A 26 -2.66 8.37 22.39
C ALA A 26 -1.44 9.28 22.20
N ARG A 27 -0.54 9.32 23.18
CA ARG A 27 0.75 10.01 23.02
C ARG A 27 1.53 9.40 21.86
N ALA A 28 2.32 10.21 21.15
CA ALA A 28 3.16 9.78 20.04
C ALA A 28 2.46 9.15 18.80
N VAL A 29 1.13 9.27 18.65
CA VAL A 29 0.40 8.88 17.42
C VAL A 29 0.52 9.90 16.27
N GLY A 30 1.18 11.03 16.50
CA GLY A 30 1.43 12.06 15.49
C GLY A 30 0.43 13.23 15.45
N LYS A 31 -0.33 13.50 16.53
CA LYS A 31 -1.29 14.62 16.58
C LYS A 31 -0.65 15.98 16.30
N THR A 32 0.41 16.31 17.04
CA THR A 32 1.16 17.57 16.87
C THR A 32 1.72 17.69 15.45
N MET A 33 2.26 16.59 14.90
CA MET A 33 2.74 16.56 13.52
C MET A 33 1.62 16.78 12.50
N LEU A 34 0.44 16.17 12.70
CA LEU A 34 -0.73 16.36 11.83
C LEU A 34 -1.15 17.82 11.80
N VAL A 35 -1.38 18.43 12.97
CA VAL A 35 -1.89 19.81 13.02
C VAL A 35 -0.84 20.81 12.49
N GLN A 36 0.45 20.59 12.73
CA GLN A 36 1.50 21.49 12.22
C GLN A 36 1.78 21.34 10.72
N ARG A 37 1.70 20.12 10.18
CA ARG A 37 2.05 19.85 8.77
C ARG A 37 0.88 20.01 7.83
N GLU A 38 -0.32 19.61 8.28
CA GLU A 38 -1.49 19.56 7.41
C GLU A 38 -2.49 20.67 7.68
N LEU A 39 -2.44 21.34 8.84
CA LEU A 39 -3.30 22.50 9.16
C LEU A 39 -2.49 23.81 9.34
N PRO A 40 -1.53 24.16 8.44
CA PRO A 40 -0.67 25.34 8.61
C PRO A 40 -1.42 26.68 8.54
N GLU A 41 -2.67 26.68 8.07
CA GLU A 41 -3.54 27.86 8.03
C GLU A 41 -4.06 28.29 9.41
N PHE A 42 -3.98 27.42 10.42
CA PHE A 42 -4.39 27.72 11.79
C PHE A 42 -3.19 28.17 12.62
N HIS A 43 -3.40 29.17 13.49
CA HIS A 43 -2.38 29.60 14.45
C HIS A 43 -2.11 28.48 15.45
N TYR A 44 -0.85 28.24 15.82
CA TYR A 44 -0.47 27.13 16.69
C TYR A 44 0.05 27.63 18.04
N GLU A 45 -0.61 27.21 19.11
CA GLU A 45 -0.21 27.44 20.50
C GLU A 45 -0.05 26.10 21.21
N SER A 46 1.00 25.94 22.01
CA SER A 46 1.21 24.70 22.76
C SER A 46 1.26 24.96 24.25
N LEU A 47 0.35 24.31 24.98
CA LEU A 47 0.43 24.24 26.43
C LEU A 47 1.52 23.27 26.91
N ALA A 48 2.26 22.61 26.02
CA ALA A 48 3.49 21.90 26.40
C ALA A 48 4.61 22.88 26.81
N ASP A 49 4.60 24.10 26.23
CA ASP A 49 5.51 25.17 26.63
C ASP A 49 5.15 25.68 28.04
N GLU A 50 6.12 25.63 28.95
CA GLU A 50 5.89 25.93 30.36
C GLU A 50 5.56 27.41 30.61
N SER A 51 6.09 28.31 29.78
CA SER A 51 5.80 29.75 29.91
C SER A 51 4.36 30.07 29.51
N THR A 52 3.92 29.49 28.38
CA THR A 52 2.57 29.58 27.85
C THR A 52 1.58 28.94 28.81
N TYR A 53 1.87 27.74 29.32
CA TYR A 53 1.03 27.06 30.31
C TYR A 53 0.86 27.88 31.60
N ARG A 54 1.94 28.41 32.17
CA ARG A 54 1.85 29.22 33.40
C ARG A 54 1.00 30.46 33.19
N TYR A 55 1.24 31.18 32.09
CA TYR A 55 0.46 32.37 31.76
C TYR A 55 -1.02 32.04 31.56
N ALA A 56 -1.33 31.06 30.71
CA ALA A 56 -2.70 30.61 30.42
C ALA A 56 -3.42 30.09 31.67
N LYS A 57 -2.72 29.41 32.59
CA LYS A 57 -3.30 28.89 33.83
C LYS A 57 -3.75 30.02 34.77
N HIS A 58 -2.99 31.11 34.87
CA HIS A 58 -3.30 32.24 35.75
C HIS A 58 -4.18 33.31 35.09
N HIS A 59 -4.11 33.45 33.76
CA HIS A 59 -4.77 34.50 32.98
C HIS A 59 -5.60 33.93 31.82
N LEU A 60 -6.35 32.85 32.06
CA LEU A 60 -7.00 32.05 31.02
C LEU A 60 -7.88 32.85 30.04
N ARG A 61 -8.72 33.75 30.56
CA ARG A 61 -9.63 34.55 29.72
C ARG A 61 -8.88 35.57 28.87
N ASP A 62 -7.90 36.25 29.46
CA ASP A 62 -7.10 37.26 28.78
C ASP A 62 -6.24 36.61 27.69
N TRP A 63 -5.60 35.47 28.02
CA TRP A 63 -4.85 34.66 27.07
C TRP A 63 -5.73 34.22 25.90
N LEU A 64 -6.86 33.56 26.16
CA LEU A 64 -7.76 33.13 25.08
C LEU A 64 -8.28 34.27 24.21
N SER A 65 -8.54 35.43 24.80
CA SER A 65 -9.03 36.62 24.07
C SER A 65 -7.94 37.27 23.22
N SER A 66 -6.66 37.03 23.53
CA SER A 66 -5.52 37.49 22.71
C SER A 66 -5.21 36.59 21.51
N LEU A 67 -5.73 35.35 21.50
CA LEU A 67 -5.48 34.42 20.41
C LEU A 67 -6.28 34.81 19.16
N PRO A 68 -5.69 34.68 17.96
CA PRO A 68 -6.44 34.89 16.73
C PRO A 68 -7.54 33.83 16.54
N SER A 69 -8.57 34.17 15.77
CA SER A 69 -9.57 33.18 15.34
C SER A 69 -8.88 32.09 14.52
N GLY A 70 -9.25 30.83 14.75
CA GLY A 70 -8.59 29.69 14.12
C GLY A 70 -7.28 29.34 14.81
N THR A 71 -7.31 29.16 16.14
CA THR A 71 -6.13 28.74 16.91
C THR A 71 -6.21 27.27 17.31
N ILE A 72 -5.15 26.53 17.03
CA ILE A 72 -4.85 25.22 17.61
C ILE A 72 -4.25 25.41 19.00
N ILE A 73 -4.83 24.77 20.01
CA ILE A 73 -4.30 24.69 21.36
C ILE A 73 -3.88 23.24 21.61
N ASP A 74 -2.57 23.00 21.57
CA ASP A 74 -1.97 21.69 21.78
C ASP A 74 -1.86 21.36 23.28
N GLU A 75 -2.13 20.11 23.65
CA GLU A 75 -2.19 19.62 25.05
C GLU A 75 -3.23 20.36 25.92
N ALA A 76 -4.41 20.63 25.34
CA ALA A 76 -5.54 21.34 25.94
C ALA A 76 -5.99 20.77 27.30
N GLN A 77 -5.82 19.46 27.53
CA GLN A 77 -6.19 18.79 28.78
C GLN A 77 -5.33 19.22 29.99
N ARG A 78 -4.22 19.96 29.79
CA ARG A 78 -3.41 20.51 30.90
C ARG A 78 -4.17 21.55 31.73
N ILE A 79 -5.17 22.22 31.16
CA ILE A 79 -5.97 23.24 31.86
C ILE A 79 -7.44 22.78 31.91
N SER A 80 -7.87 22.28 33.07
CA SER A 80 -9.22 21.72 33.25
C SER A 80 -10.37 22.72 33.00
N GLY A 81 -10.13 24.02 33.25
CA GLY A 81 -11.09 25.10 33.00
C GLY A 81 -11.17 25.59 31.55
N LEU A 82 -10.28 25.12 30.66
CA LEU A 82 -10.17 25.59 29.28
C LEU A 82 -11.47 25.40 28.47
N PRO A 83 -12.15 24.23 28.50
CA PRO A 83 -13.39 24.04 27.73
C PRO A 83 -14.50 25.02 28.12
N LEU A 84 -14.62 25.33 29.42
CA LEU A 84 -15.62 26.27 29.92
C LEU A 84 -15.32 27.72 29.50
N ALA A 85 -14.04 28.11 29.49
CA ALA A 85 -13.64 29.43 29.03
C ALA A 85 -13.87 29.61 27.52
N ILE A 86 -13.51 28.59 26.72
CA ILE A 86 -13.76 28.58 25.27
C ILE A 86 -15.25 28.68 24.97
N LYS A 87 -16.11 27.95 25.72
CA LYS A 87 -17.57 28.06 25.59
C LYS A 87 -18.04 29.52 25.65
N GLY A 88 -17.51 30.31 26.58
CA GLY A 88 -17.86 31.73 26.71
C GLY A 88 -17.55 32.55 25.45
N ILE A 89 -16.40 32.30 24.82
CA ILE A 89 -15.94 33.02 23.62
C ILE A 89 -16.74 32.60 22.39
N VAL A 90 -16.92 31.29 22.18
CA VAL A 90 -17.63 30.78 21.00
C VAL A 90 -19.13 31.08 21.04
N ASP A 91 -19.70 31.32 22.23
CA ASP A 91 -21.09 31.76 22.40
C ASP A 91 -21.29 33.24 22.04
N SER A 92 -20.26 34.08 22.18
CA SER A 92 -20.35 35.51 21.85
C SER A 92 -20.17 35.82 20.37
N THR A 93 -19.66 34.88 19.57
CA THR A 93 -19.46 35.08 18.12
C THR A 93 -20.62 34.56 17.29
N THR A 94 -21.01 35.31 16.26
CA THR A 94 -21.92 34.83 15.21
C THR A 94 -21.18 34.07 14.10
N ASP A 95 -19.85 34.12 14.08
CA ASP A 95 -19.03 33.39 13.11
C ASP A 95 -19.14 31.87 13.35
N MET A 96 -19.42 31.15 12.27
CA MET A 96 -19.55 29.70 12.27
C MET A 96 -18.27 28.98 11.81
N SER A 97 -17.22 29.75 11.45
CA SER A 97 -15.90 29.22 11.17
C SER A 97 -15.27 28.59 12.42
N THR A 98 -14.31 27.69 12.21
CA THR A 98 -13.57 27.05 13.30
C THR A 98 -12.76 28.09 14.07
N GLN A 99 -13.16 28.33 15.31
CA GLN A 99 -12.49 29.30 16.19
C GLN A 99 -11.31 28.64 16.91
N PHE A 100 -11.48 27.40 17.37
CA PHE A 100 -10.47 26.67 18.13
C PHE A 100 -10.36 25.21 17.69
N ILE A 101 -9.14 24.70 17.64
CA ILE A 101 -8.84 23.26 17.51
C ILE A 101 -8.10 22.83 18.77
N LEU A 102 -8.66 21.91 19.55
CA LEU A 102 -8.05 21.44 20.79
C LEU A 102 -7.41 20.08 20.56
N THR A 103 -6.13 19.92 20.86
CA THR A 103 -5.49 18.61 20.83
C THR A 103 -5.28 18.08 22.25
N GLY A 104 -5.26 16.75 22.42
CA GLY A 104 -4.94 16.18 23.72
C GLY A 104 -4.59 14.71 23.71
N SER A 105 -3.71 14.32 24.63
CA SER A 105 -3.33 12.92 24.83
C SER A 105 -4.23 12.13 25.79
N ALA A 106 -5.19 12.83 26.42
CA ALA A 106 -6.26 12.28 27.21
C ALA A 106 -7.52 13.12 26.96
N SER A 107 -8.69 12.61 27.36
CA SER A 107 -9.95 13.33 27.20
C SER A 107 -9.89 14.74 27.81
N ILE A 108 -10.19 15.75 26.99
CA ILE A 108 -10.09 17.19 27.31
C ILE A 108 -11.28 17.65 28.17
N THR A 109 -12.35 16.88 28.25
CA THR A 109 -13.63 17.34 28.81
C THR A 109 -14.11 16.46 29.94
N ARG A 110 -13.75 16.86 31.17
CA ARG A 110 -14.31 16.20 32.35
C ARG A 110 -14.90 17.11 33.42
N ASN A 111 -14.85 18.45 33.28
CA ASN A 111 -15.23 19.33 34.40
C ASN A 111 -16.14 20.53 33.99
N GLY A 112 -17.28 20.30 33.32
CA GLY A 112 -18.33 21.32 33.32
C GLY A 112 -19.12 21.32 34.63
N LEU A 113 -19.81 22.43 34.92
CA LEU A 113 -20.80 22.51 36.01
C LEU A 113 -21.71 21.27 35.93
N ASP A 114 -21.74 20.48 37.01
CA ASP A 114 -22.46 19.21 37.14
C ASP A 114 -21.92 18.01 36.33
N GLY A 115 -20.65 18.03 35.92
CA GLY A 115 -19.97 16.88 35.25
C GLY A 115 -20.29 16.73 33.77
N GLN A 116 -20.98 17.69 33.15
CA GLN A 116 -21.28 17.71 31.72
C GLN A 116 -20.13 18.32 30.90
N ASP A 117 -20.05 17.98 29.62
CA ASP A 117 -19.09 18.60 28.69
C ASP A 117 -19.50 20.07 28.39
N PRO A 118 -18.69 21.09 28.76
CA PRO A 118 -19.00 22.50 28.47
C PRO A 118 -19.16 22.82 26.99
N LEU A 119 -18.53 22.05 26.11
CA LEU A 119 -18.53 22.26 24.67
C LEU A 119 -19.66 21.51 23.96
N THR A 120 -20.60 20.92 24.72
CA THR A 120 -21.79 20.26 24.18
C THR A 120 -22.50 21.14 23.15
N ARG A 121 -22.78 20.57 21.97
CA ARG A 121 -23.37 21.21 20.77
C ARG A 121 -22.50 22.29 20.09
N ARG A 122 -21.26 22.50 20.51
CA ARG A 122 -20.33 23.48 19.92
C ARG A 122 -19.10 22.83 19.32
N SER A 123 -18.70 21.68 19.86
CA SER A 123 -17.56 20.92 19.40
C SER A 123 -17.92 19.73 18.52
N ARG A 124 -16.98 19.38 17.64
CA ARG A 124 -16.90 18.06 16.99
C ARG A 124 -15.61 17.39 17.43
N ARG A 125 -15.67 16.08 17.68
CA ARG A 125 -14.57 15.29 18.25
C ARG A 125 -14.08 14.26 17.25
N PHE A 126 -12.77 14.11 17.20
CA PHE A 126 -12.05 13.18 16.36
C PHE A 126 -10.97 12.50 17.19
N THR A 127 -10.70 11.24 16.90
CA THR A 127 -9.63 10.46 17.54
C THR A 127 -8.59 10.10 16.50
N LEU A 128 -7.33 10.50 16.71
CA LEU A 128 -6.22 10.06 15.91
C LEU A 128 -5.69 8.74 16.46
N SER A 129 -5.94 7.66 15.72
CA SER A 129 -5.43 6.32 16.02
C SER A 129 -3.96 6.16 15.58
N PRO A 130 -3.28 5.09 16.03
CA PRO A 130 -2.06 4.61 15.38
C PRO A 130 -2.29 4.42 13.88
N LEU A 131 -1.22 4.48 13.08
CA LEU A 131 -1.32 4.37 11.63
C LEU A 131 -1.93 3.03 11.23
N THR A 132 -2.94 3.10 10.38
CA THR A 132 -3.39 1.95 9.61
C THR A 132 -2.35 1.63 8.53
N ARG A 133 -2.37 0.40 8.02
CA ARG A 133 -1.55 0.01 6.85
C ARG A 133 -1.95 0.78 5.60
N ASN A 134 -3.23 1.08 5.44
CA ASN A 134 -3.73 1.86 4.32
C ASN A 134 -3.13 3.29 4.32
N GLU A 135 -3.06 3.94 5.50
CA GLU A 135 -2.33 5.21 5.68
C GLU A 135 -0.82 5.05 5.40
N PHE A 136 -0.20 3.97 5.92
CA PHE A 136 1.23 3.72 5.72
C PHE A 136 1.62 3.53 4.25
N TYR A 137 0.79 2.86 3.45
CA TYR A 137 1.02 2.66 2.01
C TYR A 137 0.57 3.83 1.13
N GLY A 138 -0.04 4.87 1.71
CA GLY A 138 -0.54 6.02 0.94
C GLY A 138 -1.78 5.73 0.09
N ASN A 139 -2.44 4.59 0.29
CA ASN A 139 -3.64 4.16 -0.47
C ASN A 139 -4.96 4.73 0.10
N ALA A 140 -4.87 5.70 1.02
CA ALA A 140 -5.98 6.19 1.81
C ALA A 140 -6.83 7.29 1.12
N SER A 141 -6.76 7.40 -0.21
CA SER A 141 -7.62 8.30 -1.00
C SER A 141 -9.10 7.88 -0.96
N VAL A 142 -9.37 6.59 -0.77
CA VAL A 142 -10.69 6.02 -0.51
C VAL A 142 -10.60 5.15 0.73
N SER A 143 -11.50 5.38 1.69
CA SER A 143 -11.51 4.59 2.92
C SER A 143 -11.85 3.12 2.64
N ILE A 144 -11.29 2.20 3.42
CA ILE A 144 -11.66 0.79 3.36
C ILE A 144 -13.14 0.59 3.70
N VAL A 145 -13.69 1.43 4.58
CA VAL A 145 -15.10 1.41 4.95
C VAL A 145 -15.99 1.71 3.74
N ASP A 146 -15.62 2.67 2.88
CA ASP A 146 -16.35 2.97 1.64
C ASP A 146 -16.24 1.82 0.63
N LYS A 147 -15.06 1.18 0.53
CA LYS A 147 -14.86 -0.01 -0.31
C LYS A 147 -15.75 -1.17 0.15
N LEU A 148 -15.79 -1.47 1.45
CA LEU A 148 -16.67 -2.49 2.03
C LEU A 148 -18.16 -2.19 1.78
N TRP A 149 -18.54 -0.91 1.76
CA TRP A 149 -19.93 -0.51 1.54
C TRP A 149 -20.37 -0.62 0.07
N SER A 150 -19.50 -0.21 -0.85
CA SER A 150 -19.92 0.11 -2.22
C SER A 150 -19.19 -0.68 -3.30
N TYR A 151 -18.00 -1.21 -3.04
CA TYR A 151 -17.14 -1.83 -4.05
C TYR A 151 -17.33 -3.36 -4.06
N ILE A 152 -17.01 -4.01 -5.18
CA ILE A 152 -17.06 -5.48 -5.29
C ILE A 152 -15.64 -6.02 -5.09
N PRO A 153 -15.41 -6.98 -4.20
CA PRO A 153 -14.09 -7.63 -4.06
C PRO A 153 -13.59 -8.21 -5.39
N ASN A 154 -12.31 -7.98 -5.70
CA ASN A 154 -11.69 -8.48 -6.93
C ASN A 154 -11.35 -9.98 -6.79
N LEU A 155 -12.08 -10.86 -7.47
CA LEU A 155 -11.87 -12.31 -7.37
C LEU A 155 -10.52 -12.79 -7.95
N GLU A 156 -9.88 -11.97 -8.78
CA GLU A 156 -8.54 -12.24 -9.34
C GLU A 156 -7.41 -11.83 -8.40
N TYR A 157 -7.73 -11.09 -7.33
CA TYR A 157 -6.75 -10.64 -6.34
C TYR A 157 -5.95 -11.78 -5.75
N ARG A 158 -4.63 -11.59 -5.64
CA ARG A 158 -3.69 -12.50 -4.99
C ARG A 158 -2.84 -11.69 -4.02
N SER A 159 -2.96 -11.98 -2.73
CA SER A 159 -2.14 -11.32 -1.72
C SER A 159 -0.67 -11.64 -1.90
N ALA A 160 0.16 -10.60 -1.90
CA ALA A 160 1.61 -10.71 -1.76
C ALA A 160 2.07 -10.73 -0.29
N THR A 161 1.16 -10.48 0.67
CA THR A 161 1.49 -10.46 2.10
C THR A 161 1.53 -11.88 2.64
N SER A 162 2.70 -12.32 3.13
CA SER A 162 2.84 -13.63 3.76
C SER A 162 2.32 -13.62 5.21
N LEU A 163 2.09 -14.81 5.78
CA LEU A 163 1.74 -14.93 7.20
C LEU A 163 2.85 -14.38 8.11
N SER A 164 4.11 -14.52 7.72
CA SER A 164 5.25 -13.98 8.46
C SER A 164 5.26 -12.45 8.45
N ASP A 165 4.98 -11.84 7.31
CA ASP A 165 4.83 -10.38 7.21
C ASP A 165 3.69 -9.90 8.11
N LEU A 166 2.55 -10.60 8.07
CA LEU A 166 1.38 -10.27 8.89
C LEU A 166 1.69 -10.36 10.40
N LYS A 167 2.38 -11.40 10.85
CA LYS A 167 2.83 -11.52 12.25
C LYS A 167 3.74 -10.37 12.65
N LEU A 168 4.68 -10.00 11.79
CA LEU A 168 5.55 -8.85 12.01
C LEU A 168 4.74 -7.54 12.11
N TYR A 169 3.73 -7.37 11.26
CA TYR A 169 2.87 -6.18 11.29
C TYR A 169 2.06 -6.08 12.57
N ILE A 170 1.53 -7.21 13.04
CA ILE A 170 0.78 -7.32 14.30
C ILE A 170 1.68 -7.04 15.51
N GLU A 171 2.92 -7.54 15.48
CA GLU A 171 3.90 -7.32 16.55
C GLU A 171 4.39 -5.87 16.61
N ILE A 172 4.65 -5.24 15.47
CA ILE A 172 5.10 -3.84 15.42
C ILE A 172 3.96 -2.89 15.83
N GLY A 173 2.74 -3.16 15.36
CA GLY A 173 1.62 -2.24 15.51
C GLY A 173 1.65 -1.07 14.53
N GLY A 174 0.85 -0.05 14.85
CA GLY A 174 0.60 1.16 14.06
C GLY A 174 1.29 2.42 14.60
N PHE A 175 1.90 2.41 15.79
CA PHE A 175 2.53 3.61 16.32
C PHE A 175 3.71 4.05 15.43
N PRO A 176 3.78 5.34 15.01
CA PRO A 176 4.86 5.82 14.16
C PRO A 176 6.26 5.54 14.74
N SER A 177 6.41 5.68 16.05
CA SER A 177 7.66 5.42 16.76
C SER A 177 8.05 3.94 16.83
N TYR A 178 7.13 2.99 16.59
CA TYR A 178 7.43 1.56 16.53
C TYR A 178 7.75 1.13 15.10
N ILE A 179 7.03 1.69 14.13
CA ILE A 179 7.24 1.42 12.70
C ILE A 179 8.57 2.01 12.22
N VAL A 180 8.86 3.28 12.53
CA VAL A 180 10.06 3.99 12.05
C VAL A 180 11.33 3.40 12.66
N ASP A 181 11.28 3.03 13.94
CA ASP A 181 12.45 2.50 14.66
C ASP A 181 12.72 1.01 14.36
N ASN A 182 11.78 0.31 13.72
CA ASN A 182 11.91 -1.11 13.34
C ASN A 182 13.18 -1.39 12.49
N ALA A 183 13.68 -0.40 11.77
CA ALA A 183 14.92 -0.54 10.99
C ALA A 183 16.19 -0.63 11.86
N PHE A 184 16.16 -0.27 13.15
CA PHE A 184 17.35 -0.12 14.00
C PHE A 184 17.26 -0.76 15.39
N ILE A 185 16.11 -1.33 15.77
CA ILE A 185 15.91 -1.93 17.09
C ILE A 185 15.60 -3.42 16.99
N THR A 186 16.21 -4.21 17.88
CA THR A 186 15.91 -5.62 18.03
C THR A 186 14.49 -5.84 18.56
N GLN A 187 13.96 -7.06 18.39
CA GLN A 187 12.66 -7.44 18.95
C GLN A 187 12.59 -7.17 20.47
N SER A 188 13.66 -7.50 21.20
CA SER A 188 13.78 -7.28 22.64
C SER A 188 13.78 -5.81 23.03
N GLU A 189 14.51 -4.95 22.30
CA GLU A 189 14.52 -3.50 22.55
C GLU A 189 13.15 -2.88 22.29
N ARG A 190 12.45 -3.32 21.22
CA ARG A 190 11.09 -2.89 20.94
C ARG A 190 10.14 -3.25 22.07
N GLN A 191 10.22 -4.48 22.57
CA GLN A 191 9.38 -4.93 23.69
C GLN A 191 9.64 -4.10 24.95
N LEU A 192 10.90 -3.81 25.25
CA LEU A 192 11.27 -2.93 26.37
C LEU A 192 10.69 -1.52 26.17
N LYS A 193 10.79 -0.97 24.96
CA LYS A 193 10.23 0.34 24.61
C LYS A 193 8.71 0.37 24.79
N ILE A 194 7.98 -0.59 24.23
CA ILE A 194 6.51 -0.69 24.36
C ILE A 194 6.11 -0.81 25.84
N ARG A 195 6.85 -1.63 26.61
CA ARG A 195 6.61 -1.81 28.04
C ARG A 195 6.80 -0.50 28.81
N ASP A 196 7.88 0.21 28.51
CA ASP A 196 8.20 1.47 29.17
C ASP A 196 7.16 2.54 28.79
N ASP A 197 6.71 2.58 27.53
CA ASP A 197 5.60 3.44 27.08
C ASP A 197 4.30 3.14 27.83
N LEU A 198 3.89 1.87 27.94
CA LEU A 198 2.70 1.47 28.71
C LEU A 198 2.81 1.90 30.19
N ASN A 199 3.98 1.70 30.80
CA ASN A 199 4.23 2.09 32.18
C ASN A 199 4.21 3.62 32.37
N ASN A 200 4.67 4.38 31.38
CA ASN A 200 4.72 5.85 31.40
C ASN A 200 3.36 6.49 31.14
N VAL A 201 2.50 5.84 30.34
CA VAL A 201 1.11 6.30 30.13
C VAL A 201 0.25 6.09 31.37
N LEU A 202 0.52 5.05 32.17
CA LEU A 202 -0.22 4.81 33.40
C LEU A 202 0.07 5.88 34.47
N GLY A 203 1.33 6.25 34.72
CA GLY A 203 1.69 7.30 35.68
C GLY A 203 1.03 7.16 37.07
N ASP A 204 1.15 8.20 37.91
CA ASP A 204 0.57 8.20 39.27
C ASP A 204 -0.66 9.12 39.40
N THR A 205 -0.96 9.90 38.35
CA THR A 205 -2.05 10.87 38.29
C THR A 205 -2.86 10.69 37.01
N ILE A 206 -4.19 10.73 37.12
CA ILE A 206 -5.16 10.73 36.01
C ILE A 206 -5.20 12.12 35.37
N LEU A 207 -5.25 13.14 36.22
CA LEU A 207 -5.22 14.60 35.97
C LEU A 207 -4.42 15.26 37.10
N PRO A 208 -4.05 16.56 37.01
CA PRO A 208 -3.29 17.25 38.06
C PRO A 208 -3.84 17.10 39.50
N ASP A 209 -5.13 16.79 39.64
CA ASP A 209 -5.84 16.67 40.92
C ASP A 209 -6.55 15.31 41.14
N GLU A 210 -6.34 14.32 40.26
CA GLU A 210 -6.97 12.99 40.38
C GLU A 210 -5.90 11.91 40.41
N TYR A 211 -5.81 11.15 41.51
CA TYR A 211 -4.81 10.10 41.70
C TYR A 211 -5.23 8.76 41.07
N LEU A 212 -4.24 8.05 40.53
CA LEU A 212 -4.38 6.69 40.02
C LEU A 212 -3.57 5.74 40.90
N ASP A 213 -4.20 4.72 41.49
CA ASP A 213 -3.41 3.60 42.03
C ASP A 213 -2.81 2.83 40.86
N ARG A 214 -1.49 2.97 40.70
CA ARG A 214 -0.72 2.41 39.60
C ARG A 214 -0.67 0.88 39.63
N SER A 215 -0.65 0.26 40.81
CA SER A 215 -0.64 -1.21 40.92
C SER A 215 -1.96 -1.77 40.43
N ILE A 216 -3.08 -1.19 40.88
CA ILE A 216 -4.41 -1.60 40.42
C ILE A 216 -4.54 -1.33 38.91
N ALA A 217 -4.08 -0.18 38.43
CA ALA A 217 -4.08 0.12 37.00
C ALA A 217 -3.33 -0.94 36.18
N GLN A 218 -2.12 -1.28 36.59
CA GLN A 218 -1.29 -2.27 35.90
C GLN A 218 -1.96 -3.65 35.89
N SER A 219 -2.49 -4.11 37.02
CA SER A 219 -3.18 -5.40 37.12
C SER A 219 -4.42 -5.47 36.22
N VAL A 220 -5.27 -4.44 36.24
CA VAL A 220 -6.48 -4.41 35.40
C VAL A 220 -6.11 -4.30 33.92
N LEU A 221 -5.17 -3.42 33.56
CA LEU A 221 -4.75 -3.26 32.16
C LEU A 221 -4.14 -4.55 31.61
N GLN A 222 -3.29 -5.23 32.40
CA GLN A 222 -2.67 -6.48 31.99
C GLN A 222 -3.71 -7.57 31.70
N GLU A 223 -4.76 -7.69 32.52
CA GLU A 223 -5.86 -8.65 32.27
C GLU A 223 -6.62 -8.34 30.97
N LEU A 224 -6.86 -7.06 30.68
CA LEU A 224 -7.53 -6.66 29.43
C LEU A 224 -6.64 -6.92 28.21
N LEU A 225 -5.36 -6.57 28.28
CA LEU A 225 -4.40 -6.78 27.19
C LEU A 225 -4.10 -8.26 26.96
N ALA A 226 -4.27 -9.12 27.97
CA ALA A 226 -4.13 -10.56 27.86
C ALA A 226 -5.36 -11.27 27.24
N THR A 227 -6.46 -10.55 27.04
CA THR A 227 -7.68 -11.08 26.40
C THR A 227 -8.21 -10.13 25.31
N PRO A 228 -7.39 -9.79 24.29
CA PRO A 228 -7.75 -8.82 23.27
C PRO A 228 -8.97 -9.30 22.46
N GLY A 229 -9.95 -8.42 22.24
CA GLY A 229 -11.23 -8.75 21.62
C GLY A 229 -12.22 -9.49 22.52
N GLY A 230 -11.84 -9.77 23.77
CA GLY A 230 -12.72 -10.39 24.75
C GLY A 230 -13.88 -9.49 25.17
N ILE A 231 -15.07 -10.08 25.37
CA ILE A 231 -16.22 -9.39 25.96
C ILE A 231 -15.93 -9.13 27.44
N LEU A 232 -16.00 -7.87 27.86
CA LEU A 232 -15.75 -7.47 29.23
C LEU A 232 -16.70 -8.20 30.19
N ASN A 233 -16.13 -8.70 31.28
CA ASN A 233 -16.88 -9.25 32.39
C ASN A 233 -16.31 -8.66 33.68
N LEU A 234 -16.93 -7.56 34.14
CA LEU A 234 -16.47 -6.80 35.30
C LEU A 234 -16.29 -7.68 36.54
N LYS A 235 -17.22 -8.62 36.79
CA LYS A 235 -17.14 -9.52 37.95
C LYS A 235 -15.95 -10.47 37.83
N ARG A 236 -15.77 -11.12 36.68
CA ARG A 236 -14.64 -12.03 36.47
C ARG A 236 -13.30 -11.30 36.60
N THR A 237 -13.18 -10.13 36.00
CA THR A 237 -11.95 -9.32 36.09
C THR A 237 -11.71 -8.88 37.53
N ALA A 238 -12.75 -8.39 38.22
CA ALA A 238 -12.69 -8.03 39.65
C ALA A 238 -12.20 -9.18 40.54
N ASP A 239 -12.73 -10.39 40.32
CA ASP A 239 -12.32 -11.59 41.05
C ASP A 239 -10.85 -11.96 40.79
N LEU A 240 -10.38 -11.84 39.53
CA LEU A 240 -9.00 -12.14 39.13
C LEU A 240 -7.98 -11.15 39.69
N VAL A 241 -8.32 -9.86 39.75
CA VAL A 241 -7.43 -8.82 40.29
C VAL A 241 -7.71 -8.48 41.76
N HIS A 242 -8.61 -9.22 42.41
CA HIS A 242 -8.98 -9.09 43.82
C HIS A 242 -9.42 -7.67 44.25
N ILE A 243 -10.26 -7.02 43.44
CA ILE A 243 -10.83 -5.69 43.74
C ILE A 243 -12.33 -5.62 43.38
N ASP A 244 -13.01 -4.53 43.75
CA ASP A 244 -14.43 -4.35 43.45
C ASP A 244 -14.71 -4.10 41.95
N ALA A 245 -15.86 -4.58 41.46
CA ALA A 245 -16.26 -4.47 40.05
C ALA A 245 -16.45 -3.01 39.59
N ARG A 246 -16.91 -2.11 40.47
CA ARG A 246 -17.02 -0.67 40.16
C ARG A 246 -15.65 -0.03 40.03
N THR A 247 -14.67 -0.50 40.80
CA THR A 247 -13.28 -0.09 40.65
C THR A 247 -12.75 -0.53 39.29
N VAL A 248 -12.92 -1.80 38.89
CA VAL A 248 -12.55 -2.27 37.55
C VAL A 248 -13.18 -1.42 36.45
N GLU A 249 -14.49 -1.14 36.54
CA GLU A 249 -15.20 -0.31 35.56
C GLU A 249 -14.64 1.11 35.47
N ARG A 250 -14.27 1.71 36.61
CA ARG A 250 -13.56 3.01 36.65
C ARG A 250 -12.23 2.93 35.91
N TYR A 251 -11.42 1.91 36.14
CA TYR A 251 -10.12 1.73 35.47
C TYR A 251 -10.26 1.49 33.97
N VAL A 252 -11.19 0.64 33.54
CA VAL A 252 -11.52 0.43 32.12
C VAL A 252 -11.89 1.76 31.46
N SER A 253 -12.73 2.56 32.13
CA SER A 253 -13.09 3.90 31.65
C SER A 253 -11.87 4.80 31.53
N ILE A 254 -10.96 4.80 32.51
CA ILE A 254 -9.72 5.59 32.46
C ILE A 254 -8.86 5.16 31.26
N PHE A 255 -8.69 3.86 31.01
CA PHE A 255 -7.88 3.35 29.91
C PHE A 255 -8.45 3.71 28.54
N ALA A 256 -9.77 3.66 28.38
CA ALA A 256 -10.43 4.13 27.15
C ALA A 256 -10.21 5.64 26.94
N ASN A 257 -10.31 6.45 27.99
CA ASN A 257 -10.08 7.90 27.92
C ASN A 257 -8.60 8.30 27.77
N ARG A 258 -7.68 7.34 27.98
CA ARG A 258 -6.23 7.47 27.75
C ARG A 258 -5.76 6.79 26.47
N PHE A 259 -6.70 6.29 25.65
CA PHE A 259 -6.39 5.64 24.39
C PHE A 259 -5.42 4.46 24.56
N LEU A 260 -5.59 3.66 25.62
CA LEU A 260 -4.86 2.39 25.79
C LEU A 260 -5.66 1.22 25.21
N ILE A 261 -6.97 1.33 25.29
CA ILE A 261 -7.94 0.38 24.76
C ILE A 261 -9.04 1.14 24.02
N HIS A 262 -9.77 0.45 23.17
CA HIS A 262 -11.06 0.91 22.67
C HIS A 262 -12.10 -0.20 22.88
N THR A 263 -13.38 0.17 22.90
CA THR A 263 -14.46 -0.78 23.21
C THR A 263 -15.50 -0.81 22.10
N LEU A 264 -15.92 -2.00 21.68
CA LEU A 264 -17.03 -2.20 20.76
C LEU A 264 -18.28 -2.63 21.54
N PRO A 265 -19.36 -1.84 21.59
CA PRO A 265 -20.61 -2.24 22.21
C PRO A 265 -21.33 -3.29 21.37
N ASN A 266 -22.25 -4.04 22.00
CA ASN A 266 -23.07 -5.01 21.28
C ASN A 266 -24.21 -4.28 20.54
N LEU A 267 -24.41 -4.55 19.26
CA LEU A 267 -25.51 -3.99 18.49
C LEU A 267 -26.89 -4.33 19.10
N LYS A 268 -27.03 -5.51 19.75
CA LYS A 268 -28.31 -5.93 20.34
C LYS A 268 -28.65 -5.22 21.65
N THR A 269 -27.71 -4.57 22.32
CA THR A 269 -28.05 -3.86 23.57
C THR A 269 -28.80 -2.58 23.23
N THR A 270 -29.95 -2.37 23.87
CA THR A 270 -30.73 -1.13 23.75
C THR A 270 -29.83 0.06 24.07
N ALA A 271 -30.06 1.22 23.43
CA ALA A 271 -29.20 2.40 23.59
C ALA A 271 -28.97 2.78 25.07
N ASN A 272 -29.97 2.59 25.93
CA ASN A 272 -29.89 2.83 27.38
C ASN A 272 -29.21 1.72 28.21
N ARG A 273 -28.80 0.61 27.59
CA ARG A 273 -28.12 -0.54 28.19
C ARG A 273 -26.78 -0.87 27.52
N GLN A 274 -26.32 -0.02 26.61
CA GLN A 274 -24.96 -0.05 26.07
C GLN A 274 -23.98 0.43 27.14
N VAL A 275 -23.79 -0.41 28.16
CA VAL A 275 -22.84 -0.19 29.26
C VAL A 275 -21.49 -0.80 28.85
N LEU A 276 -20.39 -0.18 29.29
CA LEU A 276 -19.03 -0.71 29.12
C LEU A 276 -18.90 -2.18 29.53
N ALA A 277 -19.66 -2.60 30.55
CA ALA A 277 -19.66 -3.92 31.16
C ALA A 277 -19.90 -5.12 30.22
N ARG A 278 -20.31 -4.92 28.96
CA ARG A 278 -20.53 -5.98 27.96
C ARG A 278 -19.94 -5.64 26.59
N SER A 279 -19.06 -4.65 26.50
CA SER A 279 -18.36 -4.34 25.27
C SER A 279 -17.21 -5.33 25.02
N LYS A 280 -16.90 -5.63 23.76
CA LYS A 280 -15.59 -6.19 23.42
C LYS A 280 -14.52 -5.14 23.72
N VAL A 281 -13.40 -5.56 24.30
CA VAL A 281 -12.27 -4.68 24.62
C VAL A 281 -11.10 -5.05 23.73
N HIS A 282 -10.66 -4.10 22.92
CA HIS A 282 -9.49 -4.26 22.07
C HIS A 282 -8.38 -3.32 22.55
N PRO A 283 -7.10 -3.74 22.50
CA PRO A 283 -6.01 -2.80 22.68
C PRO A 283 -6.06 -1.75 21.56
N LEU A 284 -5.71 -0.49 21.86
CA LEU A 284 -5.58 0.52 20.79
C LEU A 284 -4.59 0.07 19.71
N ASP A 285 -3.58 -0.68 20.11
CA ASP A 285 -2.54 -1.21 19.24
C ASP A 285 -2.15 -2.63 19.67
N THR A 286 -2.03 -3.54 18.71
CA THR A 286 -1.76 -4.96 19.00
C THR A 286 -0.42 -5.21 19.66
N SER A 287 0.55 -4.32 19.47
CA SER A 287 1.87 -4.40 20.12
C SER A 287 1.77 -4.43 21.65
N PHE A 288 0.72 -3.84 22.24
CA PHE A 288 0.49 -3.85 23.70
C PHE A 288 0.14 -5.24 24.23
N SER A 289 -0.71 -5.97 23.52
CA SER A 289 -1.04 -7.36 23.84
C SER A 289 0.16 -8.28 23.59
N ILE A 290 0.91 -8.06 22.50
CA ILE A 290 2.12 -8.84 22.21
C ILE A 290 3.16 -8.68 23.32
N ALA A 291 3.45 -7.45 23.75
CA ALA A 291 4.36 -7.20 24.86
C ALA A 291 3.89 -7.87 26.17
N THR A 292 2.57 -7.93 26.39
CA THR A 292 1.98 -8.61 27.55
C THR A 292 2.17 -10.12 27.48
N PHE A 293 1.94 -10.75 26.33
CA PHE A 293 2.10 -12.20 26.15
C PHE A 293 3.55 -12.65 26.27
N LEU A 294 4.47 -11.93 25.65
CA LEU A 294 5.89 -12.25 25.68
C LEU A 294 6.47 -12.14 27.09
N ARG A 295 5.99 -11.18 27.90
CA ARG A 295 6.34 -11.08 29.33
C ARG A 295 5.90 -12.32 30.13
N SER A 296 4.81 -12.96 29.74
CA SER A 296 4.35 -14.21 30.34
C SER A 296 4.98 -15.46 29.72
N GLY A 297 5.98 -15.29 28.85
CA GLY A 297 6.67 -16.40 28.17
C GLY A 297 5.79 -17.12 27.14
N LYS A 298 4.72 -16.47 26.65
CA LYS A 298 3.83 -17.05 25.64
C LYS A 298 4.33 -16.74 24.24
N ASP A 299 4.35 -17.76 23.39
CA ASP A 299 4.73 -17.66 21.99
C ASP A 299 3.48 -17.74 21.10
N LEU A 300 3.25 -16.71 20.29
CA LEU A 300 2.11 -16.63 19.37
C LEU A 300 2.22 -17.63 18.21
N ASP A 301 3.43 -18.08 17.89
CA ASP A 301 3.63 -19.10 16.87
C ASP A 301 3.13 -20.47 17.31
N GLN A 302 3.07 -20.68 18.63
CA GLN A 302 2.64 -21.94 19.26
C GLN A 302 1.19 -21.89 19.77
N ASP A 303 0.64 -20.70 20.01
CA ASP A 303 -0.73 -20.51 20.50
C ASP A 303 -1.62 -19.83 19.45
N HIS A 304 -2.22 -20.66 18.59
CA HIS A 304 -3.14 -20.20 17.55
C HIS A 304 -4.38 -19.48 18.09
N ALA A 305 -4.84 -19.81 19.30
CA ALA A 305 -6.01 -19.15 19.88
C ALA A 305 -5.67 -17.71 20.30
N LEU A 306 -4.49 -17.49 20.89
CA LEU A 306 -4.00 -16.15 21.20
C LEU A 306 -3.72 -15.34 19.93
N PHE A 307 -3.09 -15.96 18.92
CA PHE A 307 -2.89 -15.31 17.63
C PHE A 307 -4.23 -14.87 17.02
N GLY A 308 -5.26 -15.72 17.07
CA GLY A 308 -6.62 -15.38 16.62
C GLY A 308 -7.21 -14.15 17.31
N GLN A 309 -7.10 -14.05 18.63
CA GLN A 309 -7.60 -12.91 19.42
C GLN A 309 -6.87 -11.60 19.08
N VAL A 310 -5.55 -11.66 18.89
CA VAL A 310 -4.78 -10.49 18.49
C VAL A 310 -5.10 -10.11 17.05
N PHE A 311 -5.21 -11.09 16.16
CA PHE A 311 -5.52 -10.87 14.76
C PHE A 311 -6.89 -10.20 14.58
N GLU A 312 -7.90 -10.61 15.37
CA GLU A 312 -9.18 -9.89 15.46
C GLU A 312 -8.95 -8.41 15.78
N SER A 313 -8.24 -8.12 16.87
CA SER A 313 -7.94 -6.73 17.27
C SER A 313 -7.13 -5.97 16.22
N TYR A 314 -6.24 -6.64 15.49
CA TYR A 314 -5.49 -6.05 14.39
C TYR A 314 -6.42 -5.57 13.28
N VAL A 315 -7.35 -6.43 12.84
CA VAL A 315 -8.36 -6.09 11.82
C VAL A 315 -9.24 -4.93 12.29
N ILE A 316 -9.68 -4.94 13.54
CA ILE A 316 -10.45 -3.82 14.12
C ILE A 316 -9.63 -2.51 14.06
N ASN A 317 -8.35 -2.56 14.44
CA ASN A 317 -7.45 -1.42 14.40
C ASN A 317 -7.16 -0.92 12.97
N GLN A 318 -7.42 -1.72 11.92
CA GLN A 318 -7.35 -1.26 10.53
C GLN A 318 -8.65 -0.57 10.07
N ILE A 319 -9.81 -1.09 10.47
CA ILE A 319 -11.11 -0.67 9.89
C ILE A 319 -11.76 0.47 10.69
N VAL A 320 -11.79 0.36 12.03
CA VAL A 320 -12.51 1.30 12.90
C VAL A 320 -11.99 2.73 12.78
N PRO A 321 -10.68 3.01 12.72
CA PRO A 321 -10.20 4.37 12.54
C PRO A 321 -10.79 5.03 11.30
N GLU A 322 -10.90 4.28 10.19
CA GLU A 322 -11.33 4.80 8.89
C GLU A 322 -12.80 5.21 8.85
N THR A 323 -13.61 4.75 9.82
CA THR A 323 -15.01 5.20 9.95
C THR A 323 -15.13 6.72 10.09
N GLN A 324 -14.10 7.41 10.59
CA GLN A 324 -14.14 8.87 10.79
C GLN A 324 -13.98 9.66 9.47
N TRP A 325 -13.36 9.07 8.44
CA TRP A 325 -13.16 9.72 7.14
C TRP A 325 -13.81 8.99 5.97
N ALA A 326 -14.52 7.89 6.24
CA ALA A 326 -15.43 7.29 5.28
C ALA A 326 -16.58 8.24 4.93
N ASN A 327 -17.06 8.22 3.69
CA ASN A 327 -18.20 9.06 3.30
C ASN A 327 -19.46 8.72 4.12
N ASN A 328 -19.68 7.43 4.41
CA ASN A 328 -20.84 6.99 5.16
C ASN A 328 -20.72 7.17 6.69
N GLN A 329 -19.52 7.42 7.22
CA GLN A 329 -19.24 7.53 8.67
C GLN A 329 -20.12 6.62 9.57
N PRO A 330 -20.00 5.28 9.46
CA PRO A 330 -20.80 4.34 10.23
C PRO A 330 -20.34 4.27 11.69
N GLU A 331 -21.25 3.83 12.56
CA GLU A 331 -20.91 3.44 13.94
C GLU A 331 -20.47 1.97 13.98
N ALA A 332 -19.51 1.66 14.85
CA ALA A 332 -18.93 0.32 14.99
C ALA A 332 -19.45 -0.41 16.23
N PHE A 333 -19.88 -1.66 16.04
CA PHE A 333 -20.39 -2.56 17.06
C PHE A 333 -19.77 -3.95 16.89
N TYR A 334 -20.00 -4.85 17.85
CA TYR A 334 -20.01 -6.28 17.57
C TYR A 334 -21.45 -6.80 17.66
N TRP A 335 -21.72 -8.01 17.20
CA TRP A 335 -23.03 -8.63 17.37
C TRP A 335 -22.89 -10.03 17.93
N ARG A 336 -23.67 -10.35 18.96
CA ARG A 336 -23.68 -11.70 19.55
C ARG A 336 -25.05 -12.06 20.09
N GLU A 337 -25.45 -13.31 19.89
CA GLU A 337 -26.69 -13.83 20.44
C GLU A 337 -26.59 -14.15 21.94
N SER A 338 -27.74 -14.19 22.60
CA SER A 338 -27.83 -14.80 23.94
C SER A 338 -27.97 -16.32 23.81
N GLY A 339 -27.50 -17.08 24.79
CA GLY A 339 -27.66 -18.54 24.84
C GLY A 339 -26.34 -19.29 25.01
N SER A 340 -26.43 -20.63 25.00
CA SER A 340 -25.29 -21.53 25.27
C SER A 340 -24.36 -21.76 24.08
N LYS A 341 -24.85 -21.58 22.85
CA LYS A 341 -24.06 -21.61 21.60
C LYS A 341 -24.38 -20.38 20.75
N PRO A 342 -24.04 -19.18 21.22
CA PRO A 342 -24.40 -17.96 20.52
C PRO A 342 -23.58 -17.84 19.24
N LYS A 343 -24.25 -17.42 18.17
CA LYS A 343 -23.58 -16.91 16.98
C LYS A 343 -23.07 -15.50 17.27
N GLU A 344 -21.95 -15.16 16.67
CA GLU A 344 -21.24 -13.91 16.85
C GLU A 344 -20.79 -13.40 15.49
N VAL A 345 -20.65 -12.07 15.39
CA VAL A 345 -19.99 -11.34 14.32
C VAL A 345 -19.09 -10.31 14.98
N ASP A 346 -17.80 -10.35 14.66
CA ASP A 346 -16.76 -9.64 15.42
C ASP A 346 -16.84 -8.12 15.27
N LEU A 347 -17.16 -7.63 14.08
CA LEU A 347 -17.37 -6.22 13.79
C LEU A 347 -18.61 -6.02 12.93
N VAL A 348 -19.39 -5.01 13.28
CA VAL A 348 -20.60 -4.62 12.60
C VAL A 348 -20.58 -3.11 12.42
N LEU A 349 -20.58 -2.66 11.18
CA LEU A 349 -20.67 -1.24 10.83
C LEU A 349 -22.12 -0.92 10.51
N LEU A 350 -22.70 0.02 11.25
CA LEU A 350 -24.09 0.45 11.09
C LEU A 350 -24.13 1.91 10.64
N LYS A 351 -24.83 2.16 9.53
CA LYS A 351 -25.20 3.52 9.12
C LYS A 351 -26.62 3.51 8.60
N ASP A 352 -27.45 4.41 9.13
CA ASP A 352 -28.84 4.57 8.73
C ASP A 352 -29.60 3.23 8.77
N HIS A 353 -30.00 2.71 7.61
CA HIS A 353 -30.72 1.45 7.44
C HIS A 353 -29.87 0.34 6.81
N GLU A 354 -28.56 0.50 6.80
CA GLU A 354 -27.62 -0.45 6.20
C GLU A 354 -26.56 -0.91 7.20
N LEU A 355 -26.23 -2.19 7.13
CA LEU A 355 -25.33 -2.87 8.05
C LEU A 355 -24.34 -3.73 7.26
N ILE A 356 -23.06 -3.57 7.59
CA ILE A 356 -21.98 -4.43 7.09
C ILE A 356 -21.49 -5.31 8.24
N GLY A 357 -21.54 -6.63 8.06
CA GLY A 357 -21.01 -7.59 9.03
C GLY A 357 -19.61 -8.05 8.65
N ILE A 358 -18.72 -8.19 9.64
CA ILE A 358 -17.33 -8.60 9.44
C ILE A 358 -16.98 -9.64 10.51
N GLU A 359 -16.56 -10.82 10.06
CA GLU A 359 -16.05 -11.93 10.86
C GLU A 359 -14.54 -12.05 10.65
N VAL A 360 -13.77 -12.36 11.70
CA VAL A 360 -12.32 -12.53 11.58
C VAL A 360 -11.91 -13.98 11.80
N LYS A 361 -11.01 -14.48 10.94
CA LYS A 361 -10.46 -15.84 11.01
C LYS A 361 -8.95 -15.84 10.78
N SER A 362 -8.17 -16.26 11.77
CA SER A 362 -6.71 -16.31 11.66
C SER A 362 -6.17 -17.43 10.76
N ASN A 363 -7.04 -18.33 10.27
CA ASN A 363 -6.66 -19.41 9.39
C ASN A 363 -6.38 -18.89 7.97
N SER A 364 -5.50 -19.57 7.24
CA SER A 364 -5.20 -19.28 5.82
C SER A 364 -6.20 -19.93 4.85
N THR A 365 -7.16 -20.68 5.37
CA THR A 365 -8.28 -21.26 4.64
C THR A 365 -9.58 -20.86 5.33
N VAL A 366 -10.66 -20.82 4.54
CA VAL A 366 -12.01 -20.47 4.99
C VAL A 366 -12.98 -21.53 4.51
N ASP A 367 -13.96 -21.89 5.34
CA ASP A 367 -15.02 -22.82 5.00
C ASP A 367 -16.42 -22.20 5.19
N ARG A 368 -17.47 -22.95 4.84
CA ARG A 368 -18.85 -22.43 4.88
C ARG A 368 -19.33 -22.11 6.30
N ASN A 369 -18.80 -22.78 7.32
CA ASN A 369 -19.19 -22.57 8.71
C ASN A 369 -18.66 -21.24 9.26
N ASP A 370 -17.58 -20.70 8.68
CA ASP A 370 -17.04 -19.39 9.05
C ASP A 370 -18.04 -18.26 8.75
N PHE A 371 -18.98 -18.46 7.81
CA PHE A 371 -20.04 -17.50 7.50
C PHE A 371 -21.28 -17.66 8.41
N ALA A 372 -21.31 -18.61 9.34
CA ALA A 372 -22.52 -18.91 10.10
C ALA A 372 -22.98 -17.74 10.99
N GLY A 373 -22.05 -16.94 11.51
CA GLY A 373 -22.33 -15.71 12.25
C GLY A 373 -23.03 -14.67 11.37
N LEU A 374 -22.42 -14.37 10.22
CA LEU A 374 -22.93 -13.42 9.21
C LEU A 374 -24.29 -13.86 8.65
N ALA A 375 -24.46 -15.15 8.35
CA ALA A 375 -25.73 -15.70 7.87
C ALA A 375 -26.84 -15.54 8.91
N GLN A 376 -26.53 -15.74 10.19
CA GLN A 376 -27.48 -15.56 11.28
C GLN A 376 -27.83 -14.07 11.48
N LEU A 377 -26.85 -13.17 11.39
CA LEU A 377 -27.08 -11.73 11.44
C LEU A 377 -27.99 -11.27 10.30
N ARG A 378 -27.68 -11.69 9.06
CA ARG A 378 -28.51 -11.43 7.87
C ARG A 378 -29.96 -11.91 8.04
N ALA A 379 -30.14 -13.10 8.63
CA ALA A 379 -31.47 -13.65 8.84
C ALA A 379 -32.30 -12.88 9.89
N LYS A 380 -31.64 -12.18 10.82
CA LYS A 380 -32.30 -11.49 11.94
C LYS A 380 -32.40 -9.98 11.80
N ASP A 381 -31.59 -9.38 10.94
CA ASP A 381 -31.52 -7.93 10.77
C ASP A 381 -31.70 -7.57 9.29
N ASN A 382 -32.84 -6.98 8.96
CA ASN A 382 -33.19 -6.59 7.60
C ASN A 382 -32.32 -5.45 7.04
N ARG A 383 -31.51 -4.80 7.90
CA ARG A 383 -30.53 -3.79 7.49
C ARG A 383 -29.27 -4.42 6.90
N PHE A 384 -29.07 -5.73 7.04
CA PHE A 384 -27.88 -6.41 6.53
C PHE A 384 -27.74 -6.20 5.02
N LYS A 385 -26.63 -5.56 4.63
CA LYS A 385 -26.29 -5.26 3.24
C LYS A 385 -25.25 -6.22 2.70
N ARG A 386 -24.14 -6.39 3.42
CA ARG A 386 -23.01 -7.26 3.01
C ARG A 386 -22.29 -7.88 4.20
N GLY A 387 -21.62 -9.00 3.97
CA GLY A 387 -20.81 -9.72 4.95
C GLY A 387 -19.40 -10.03 4.45
N TYR A 388 -18.41 -9.91 5.32
CA TYR A 388 -17.01 -10.20 5.00
C TYR A 388 -16.39 -11.12 6.04
N VAL A 389 -15.75 -12.21 5.61
CA VAL A 389 -14.82 -12.98 6.45
C VAL A 389 -13.41 -12.51 6.13
N VAL A 390 -12.76 -11.81 7.06
CA VAL A 390 -11.38 -11.36 6.90
C VAL A 390 -10.44 -12.45 7.42
N TYR A 391 -9.49 -12.90 6.59
CA TYR A 391 -8.65 -14.05 6.91
C TYR A 391 -7.18 -13.96 6.45
N CYS A 392 -6.35 -14.90 6.89
CA CYS A 392 -4.90 -14.95 6.64
C CYS A 392 -4.50 -15.70 5.34
N GLY A 393 -5.44 -15.93 4.42
CA GLY A 393 -5.15 -16.56 3.13
C GLY A 393 -4.80 -15.55 2.05
N SER A 394 -4.68 -16.00 0.82
CA SER A 394 -4.18 -15.19 -0.30
C SER A 394 -5.23 -14.84 -1.36
N ASN A 395 -6.40 -15.49 -1.36
CA ASN A 395 -7.40 -15.35 -2.42
C ASN A 395 -8.70 -14.74 -1.88
N ILE A 396 -9.41 -13.97 -2.70
CA ILE A 396 -10.79 -13.61 -2.41
C ILE A 396 -11.71 -14.77 -2.81
N VAL A 397 -12.62 -15.17 -1.93
CA VAL A 397 -13.61 -16.24 -2.18
C VAL A 397 -15.01 -15.67 -2.06
N LYS A 398 -15.82 -15.78 -3.12
CA LYS A 398 -17.24 -15.43 -3.08
C LYS A 398 -18.04 -16.55 -2.44
N PHE A 399 -18.81 -16.25 -1.40
CA PHE A 399 -19.72 -17.21 -0.75
C PHE A 399 -21.16 -17.05 -1.26
N SER A 400 -21.64 -15.80 -1.37
CA SER A 400 -22.93 -15.43 -1.97
C SER A 400 -22.81 -14.04 -2.62
N ASP A 401 -23.90 -13.53 -3.21
CA ASP A 401 -23.90 -12.21 -3.86
C ASP A 401 -23.64 -11.03 -2.91
N ASP A 402 -23.83 -11.26 -1.62
CA ASP A 402 -23.69 -10.30 -0.53
C ASP A 402 -22.60 -10.71 0.49
N MET A 403 -21.87 -11.82 0.28
CA MET A 403 -20.85 -12.29 1.23
C MET A 403 -19.58 -12.82 0.57
N TRP A 404 -18.43 -12.41 1.10
CA TRP A 404 -17.10 -12.80 0.62
C TRP A 404 -16.16 -13.14 1.77
N ALA A 405 -15.18 -14.00 1.53
CA ALA A 405 -13.97 -14.06 2.32
C ALA A 405 -12.88 -13.26 1.62
N ILE A 406 -12.22 -12.35 2.34
CA ILE A 406 -11.20 -11.46 1.81
C ILE A 406 -9.89 -11.60 2.63
N PRO A 407 -8.73 -11.75 1.98
CA PRO A 407 -7.45 -11.66 2.67
C PRO A 407 -7.33 -10.34 3.42
N VAL A 408 -6.74 -10.34 4.61
CA VAL A 408 -6.56 -9.11 5.41
C VAL A 408 -5.82 -8.00 4.64
N SER A 409 -4.93 -8.35 3.72
CA SER A 409 -4.21 -7.38 2.90
C SER A 409 -5.08 -6.60 1.93
N THR A 410 -6.27 -7.10 1.58
CA THR A 410 -7.24 -6.32 0.79
C THR A 410 -7.69 -5.05 1.48
N LEU A 411 -7.48 -4.93 2.80
CA LEU A 411 -7.79 -3.73 3.56
C LEU A 411 -6.86 -2.54 3.20
N TRP A 412 -5.69 -2.80 2.63
CA TRP A 412 -4.71 -1.77 2.25
C TRP A 412 -4.14 -1.90 0.82
N ASP A 413 -4.34 -3.03 0.15
CA ASP A 413 -3.93 -3.19 -1.25
C ASP A 413 -4.91 -2.49 -2.21
N SER A 414 -4.38 -1.88 -3.26
CA SER A 414 -5.16 -1.07 -4.20
C SER A 414 -6.04 -1.89 -5.14
N ASP A 415 -5.67 -3.15 -5.41
CA ASP A 415 -6.33 -4.08 -6.33
C ASP A 415 -7.28 -5.08 -5.63
N GLY A 416 -7.45 -5.00 -4.31
CA GLY A 416 -8.34 -5.88 -3.54
C GLY A 416 -9.84 -5.70 -3.83
N PHE A 417 -10.22 -4.54 -4.36
CA PHE A 417 -11.60 -4.22 -4.72
C PHE A 417 -11.67 -3.63 -6.13
N ASN A 418 -12.64 -4.06 -6.92
CA ASN A 418 -12.92 -3.50 -8.23
C ASN A 418 -13.48 -2.09 -8.08
N VAL A 419 -13.00 -1.15 -8.90
CA VAL A 419 -13.56 0.19 -8.99
C VAL A 419 -15.00 0.09 -9.51
N PRO A 420 -16.01 0.61 -8.79
CA PRO A 420 -17.38 0.60 -9.25
C PRO A 420 -17.50 1.36 -10.57
N PRO A 421 -18.37 0.91 -11.49
CA PRO A 421 -18.76 1.77 -12.61
C PRO A 421 -19.34 3.07 -12.01
N ALA A 422 -18.84 4.22 -12.47
CA ALA A 422 -19.03 5.52 -11.85
C ALA A 422 -20.50 5.77 -11.44
N ILE A 423 -20.73 5.96 -10.13
CA ILE A 423 -21.99 6.50 -9.60
C ILE A 423 -21.94 8.01 -9.83
N ASN A 424 -22.77 8.49 -10.75
CA ASN A 424 -23.02 9.92 -10.96
C ASN A 424 -23.61 10.54 -9.68
N HIS A 425 -22.80 11.22 -8.88
CA HIS A 425 -23.32 12.17 -7.89
C HIS A 425 -23.82 13.41 -8.65
N THR A 426 -25.14 13.60 -8.66
CA THR A 426 -25.80 14.76 -9.26
C THR A 426 -25.46 16.05 -8.51
N GLY A 427 -24.94 17.02 -9.24
CA GLY A 427 -25.04 18.45 -8.98
C GLY A 427 -25.05 19.21 -10.31
N ASN A 428 -26.26 19.48 -10.81
CA ASN A 428 -26.66 20.24 -12.02
C ASN A 428 -26.81 19.51 -13.38
N THR A 429 -28.10 19.33 -13.73
CA THR A 429 -28.83 19.15 -15.02
C THR A 429 -28.09 19.49 -16.33
N VAL A 430 -28.23 18.74 -17.44
CA VAL A 430 -29.40 18.71 -18.38
C VAL A 430 -29.34 17.47 -19.33
N ILE A 431 -30.40 16.62 -19.33
CA ILE A 431 -31.19 16.00 -20.45
C ILE A 431 -30.43 15.18 -21.55
N SER A 432 -30.78 13.99 -22.08
CA SER A 432 -32.02 13.16 -22.18
C SER A 432 -31.71 11.71 -22.65
N THR A 433 -32.37 10.75 -21.99
CA THR A 433 -33.16 9.59 -22.48
C THR A 433 -32.95 8.96 -23.87
N LYS A 434 -32.73 7.63 -23.88
CA LYS A 434 -33.73 6.64 -24.37
C LYS A 434 -33.45 5.22 -23.88
N ALA A 435 -34.48 4.58 -23.35
CA ALA A 435 -34.50 3.21 -22.84
C ALA A 435 -35.16 2.23 -23.84
N ILE A 436 -35.08 0.93 -23.51
CA ILE A 436 -35.94 -0.21 -23.90
C ILE A 436 -35.41 -1.10 -25.05
N ALA A 437 -34.94 -2.32 -24.70
CA ALA A 437 -35.55 -3.62 -25.08
C ALA A 437 -34.61 -4.79 -24.68
N MET A 438 -35.15 -5.83 -24.04
CA MET A 438 -34.45 -7.09 -23.77
C MET A 438 -34.21 -7.89 -25.06
N SER A 439 -32.99 -8.39 -25.31
CA SER A 439 -32.70 -9.78 -25.76
C SER A 439 -31.19 -10.00 -26.08
N GLN A 440 -30.76 -11.26 -25.97
CA GLN A 440 -29.54 -11.89 -26.54
C GLN A 440 -28.12 -11.51 -26.08
N ASN A 441 -27.90 -10.49 -25.25
CA ASN A 441 -26.52 -10.11 -24.83
C ASN A 441 -25.86 -10.98 -23.75
N ASP A 442 -26.52 -12.04 -23.26
CA ASP A 442 -25.94 -13.03 -22.33
C ASP A 442 -24.82 -13.90 -22.95
N ARG A 443 -24.37 -13.61 -24.19
CA ARG A 443 -23.29 -14.33 -24.86
C ARG A 443 -22.10 -13.48 -25.34
N ILE A 444 -22.10 -12.16 -25.16
CA ILE A 444 -21.04 -11.28 -25.74
C ILE A 444 -20.11 -10.64 -24.69
N ASN A 445 -20.35 -10.81 -23.38
CA ASN A 445 -19.50 -10.22 -22.33
C ASN A 445 -18.14 -10.91 -22.07
N ILE A 446 -17.62 -11.69 -23.03
CA ILE A 446 -16.22 -12.18 -23.01
C ILE A 446 -15.28 -11.23 -23.78
N MET A 447 -15.78 -10.19 -24.46
CA MET A 447 -14.97 -9.29 -25.28
C MET A 447 -15.18 -7.81 -24.91
N SER A 448 -14.45 -7.29 -23.92
CA SER A 448 -14.23 -5.83 -23.76
C SER A 448 -12.93 -5.46 -23.03
N GLU A 449 -11.81 -6.12 -23.38
CA GLU A 449 -10.45 -5.56 -23.16
C GLU A 449 -9.98 -4.68 -24.33
N LEU A 450 -10.88 -4.28 -25.24
CA LEU A 450 -10.57 -3.50 -26.43
C LEU A 450 -11.38 -2.20 -26.42
N ASP A 451 -10.85 -1.13 -25.85
CA ASP A 451 -11.39 0.22 -26.11
C ASP A 451 -10.30 1.29 -26.36
N TYR A 452 -9.03 0.87 -26.48
CA TYR A 452 -7.93 1.73 -26.91
C TYR A 452 -7.23 1.15 -28.14
N ASP A 453 -6.99 1.98 -29.15
CA ASP A 453 -6.30 1.59 -30.38
C ASP A 453 -4.78 1.41 -30.15
N ALA A 454 -4.20 2.11 -29.15
CA ALA A 454 -2.83 1.93 -28.69
C ALA A 454 -2.58 2.55 -27.29
N ASN A 455 -1.49 2.10 -26.65
CA ASN A 455 -0.98 2.56 -25.36
C ASN A 455 0.33 3.34 -25.56
N ILE A 456 0.33 4.62 -25.23
CA ILE A 456 1.42 5.55 -25.52
C ILE A 456 2.13 5.96 -24.24
N PHE A 457 3.46 5.87 -24.19
CA PHE A 457 4.28 6.43 -23.11
C PHE A 457 5.03 7.67 -23.60
N LEU A 458 4.92 8.78 -22.88
CA LEU A 458 5.66 10.03 -23.16
C LEU A 458 6.96 10.07 -22.36
N SER A 459 8.10 9.97 -23.05
CA SER A 459 9.42 10.20 -22.47
C SER A 459 9.87 11.64 -22.76
N TYR A 460 10.15 12.40 -21.71
CA TYR A 460 10.57 13.80 -21.80
C TYR A 460 11.40 14.20 -20.57
N ARG A 461 12.05 15.36 -20.63
CA ARG A 461 12.76 15.93 -19.49
C ARG A 461 11.90 17.00 -18.82
N HIS A 462 11.63 16.84 -17.52
CA HIS A 462 10.82 17.78 -16.73
C HIS A 462 11.28 19.24 -16.85
N GLN A 463 12.58 19.49 -16.69
CA GLN A 463 13.14 20.85 -16.80
C GLN A 463 12.94 21.51 -18.18
N ASP A 464 12.87 20.73 -19.25
CA ASP A 464 12.64 21.27 -20.59
C ASP A 464 11.15 21.58 -20.81
N ASN A 465 10.27 20.75 -20.25
CA ASN A 465 8.83 21.00 -20.23
C ASN A 465 8.49 22.23 -19.37
N ASP A 466 9.14 22.40 -18.22
CA ASP A 466 8.99 23.58 -17.37
C ASP A 466 9.45 24.86 -18.10
N TYR A 467 10.58 24.80 -18.80
CA TYR A 467 11.09 25.93 -19.60
C TYR A 467 10.13 26.34 -20.73
N LEU A 468 9.46 25.36 -21.35
CA LEU A 468 8.47 25.57 -22.40
C LEU A 468 7.04 25.80 -21.86
N ASN A 469 6.88 26.13 -20.58
CA ASN A 469 5.58 26.37 -19.94
C ASN A 469 4.56 25.22 -20.14
N ASN A 470 4.99 23.97 -19.93
CA ASN A 470 4.21 22.74 -20.09
C ASN A 470 3.80 22.37 -21.53
N ALA A 471 4.38 23.01 -22.55
CA ALA A 471 3.99 22.76 -23.94
C ALA A 471 4.16 21.30 -24.39
N ILE A 472 5.11 20.54 -23.81
CA ILE A 472 5.38 19.14 -24.21
C ILE A 472 4.22 18.22 -23.77
N ILE A 473 3.81 18.33 -22.51
CA ILE A 473 2.69 17.53 -21.97
C ILE A 473 1.37 17.97 -22.61
N GLU A 474 1.17 19.28 -22.75
CA GLU A 474 -0.05 19.83 -23.36
C GLU A 474 -0.20 19.37 -24.81
N MET A 475 0.88 19.34 -25.59
CA MET A 475 0.89 18.85 -26.97
C MET A 475 0.54 17.36 -27.04
N ALA A 476 1.09 16.51 -26.16
CA ALA A 476 0.80 15.09 -26.12
C ALA A 476 -0.68 14.80 -25.77
N GLN A 477 -1.24 15.54 -24.81
CA GLN A 477 -2.67 15.44 -24.46
C GLN A 477 -3.57 15.92 -25.61
N ASN A 478 -3.20 17.01 -26.27
CA ASN A 478 -3.92 17.53 -27.43
C ASN A 478 -3.81 16.59 -28.65
N LEU A 479 -2.72 15.83 -28.78
CA LEU A 479 -2.55 14.82 -29.83
C LEU A 479 -3.52 13.65 -29.66
N VAL A 480 -3.74 13.18 -28.43
CA VAL A 480 -4.75 12.15 -28.12
C VAL A 480 -6.15 12.64 -28.49
N LYS A 481 -6.49 13.88 -28.12
CA LYS A 481 -7.79 14.48 -28.46
C LYS A 481 -7.97 14.67 -29.97
N ALA A 482 -6.91 15.08 -30.68
CA ALA A 482 -6.93 15.24 -32.13
C ALA A 482 -7.12 13.88 -32.84
N TYR A 483 -6.47 12.82 -32.33
CA TYR A 483 -6.65 11.46 -32.84
C TYR A 483 -8.09 10.95 -32.62
N GLU A 484 -8.64 11.13 -31.42
CA GLU A 484 -10.02 10.73 -31.11
C GLU A 484 -11.02 11.49 -31.99
N TYR A 485 -10.80 12.79 -32.19
CA TYR A 485 -11.61 13.62 -33.08
C TYR A 485 -11.56 13.15 -34.55
N GLN A 486 -10.38 12.74 -35.05
CA GLN A 486 -10.21 12.30 -36.45
C GLN A 486 -10.72 10.88 -36.71
N THR A 487 -10.64 10.00 -35.71
CA THR A 487 -10.83 8.55 -35.91
C THR A 487 -12.05 7.97 -35.18
N GLY A 488 -12.58 8.68 -34.19
CA GLY A 488 -13.64 8.21 -33.29
C GLY A 488 -13.18 7.15 -32.29
N ARG A 489 -11.86 6.91 -32.16
CA ARG A 489 -11.25 5.86 -31.33
C ARG A 489 -10.28 6.45 -30.32
N LYS A 490 -10.10 5.78 -29.18
CA LYS A 490 -9.34 6.32 -28.04
C LYS A 490 -7.89 5.81 -28.02
N LEU A 491 -6.99 6.65 -27.51
CA LEU A 491 -5.61 6.28 -27.18
C LEU A 491 -5.38 6.48 -25.68
N HIS A 492 -4.62 5.59 -25.07
CA HIS A 492 -4.23 5.73 -23.67
C HIS A 492 -2.83 6.36 -23.57
N LEU A 493 -2.67 7.48 -22.87
CA LEU A 493 -1.39 8.19 -22.73
C LEU A 493 -0.88 8.12 -21.28
N PHE A 494 0.35 7.68 -21.10
CA PHE A 494 1.09 7.67 -19.85
C PHE A 494 2.09 8.84 -19.83
N VAL A 495 2.06 9.66 -18.76
CA VAL A 495 2.97 10.80 -18.55
C VAL A 495 3.60 10.71 -17.15
N ASP A 496 4.88 11.09 -17.03
CA ASP A 496 5.69 11.01 -15.80
C ASP A 496 5.28 12.02 -14.68
N THR A 497 4.17 12.74 -14.83
CA THR A 497 3.63 13.63 -13.77
C THR A 497 2.76 12.91 -12.74
N ASP A 498 2.44 11.63 -12.95
CA ASP A 498 1.63 10.81 -12.04
C ASP A 498 2.48 10.07 -10.97
N ILE A 499 3.74 10.49 -10.77
CA ILE A 499 4.69 9.82 -9.86
C ILE A 499 4.99 10.68 -8.63
N HIS A 500 4.59 10.18 -7.45
CA HIS A 500 4.89 10.80 -6.16
C HIS A 500 6.22 10.28 -5.59
N TRP A 501 7.05 11.20 -5.07
CA TRP A 501 8.34 10.89 -4.47
C TRP A 501 8.19 9.93 -3.28
N GLY A 502 8.69 8.70 -3.41
CA GLY A 502 8.55 7.63 -2.41
C GLY A 502 8.08 6.29 -2.99
N GLU A 503 7.50 6.30 -4.19
CA GLU A 503 7.38 5.07 -4.98
C GLU A 503 8.77 4.57 -5.40
N ASN A 504 8.88 3.26 -5.62
CA ASN A 504 10.03 2.71 -6.33
C ASN A 504 9.91 3.16 -7.78
N TRP A 505 10.39 4.38 -8.06
CA TRP A 505 10.23 5.11 -9.31
C TRP A 505 10.54 4.24 -10.53
N GLN A 506 11.56 3.38 -10.43
CA GLN A 506 11.93 2.40 -11.46
C GLN A 506 10.85 1.35 -11.70
N LYS A 507 10.13 0.89 -10.67
CA LYS A 507 9.07 -0.12 -10.78
C LYS A 507 7.81 0.45 -11.43
N THR A 508 7.41 1.67 -11.08
CA THR A 508 6.25 2.37 -11.69
C THR A 508 6.56 2.72 -13.15
N LEU A 509 7.75 3.29 -13.43
CA LEU A 509 8.23 3.54 -14.80
C LEU A 509 8.32 2.25 -15.63
N ASN A 510 8.94 1.18 -15.12
CA ASN A 510 9.07 -0.08 -15.85
C ASN A 510 7.72 -0.74 -16.14
N THR A 511 6.73 -0.56 -15.26
CA THR A 511 5.36 -1.07 -15.42
C THR A 511 4.57 -0.26 -16.46
N ASN A 512 4.76 1.05 -16.53
CA ASN A 512 4.12 1.89 -17.54
C ASN A 512 4.77 1.70 -18.91
N ILE A 513 6.11 1.59 -18.96
CA ILE A 513 6.89 1.26 -20.17
C ILE A 513 6.58 -0.17 -20.65
N SER A 514 6.21 -1.12 -19.77
CA SER A 514 5.84 -2.50 -20.18
C SER A 514 4.43 -2.63 -20.73
N LYS A 515 3.53 -1.70 -20.41
CA LYS A 515 2.15 -1.65 -20.93
C LYS A 515 2.03 -0.83 -22.23
N ALA A 516 2.99 0.06 -22.48
CA ALA A 516 3.02 0.89 -23.69
C ALA A 516 3.54 0.12 -24.90
N ASN A 517 2.86 0.26 -26.03
CA ASN A 517 3.28 -0.27 -27.33
C ASN A 517 3.78 0.84 -28.28
N ILE A 518 3.64 2.11 -27.90
CA ILE A 518 4.23 3.27 -28.59
C ILE A 518 4.96 4.17 -27.59
N LEU A 519 6.18 4.59 -27.94
CA LEU A 519 6.95 5.60 -27.20
C LEU A 519 6.95 6.94 -27.95
N LEU A 520 6.47 8.00 -27.30
CA LEU A 520 6.64 9.38 -27.74
C LEU A 520 7.87 9.98 -27.03
N ALA A 521 8.98 10.19 -27.76
CA ALA A 521 10.19 10.79 -27.20
C ALA A 521 10.26 12.28 -27.53
N ALA A 522 10.17 13.17 -26.52
CA ALA A 522 10.30 14.61 -26.70
C ALA A 522 11.78 15.04 -26.64
N VAL A 523 12.43 15.02 -27.80
CA VAL A 523 13.89 15.19 -27.93
C VAL A 523 14.28 16.67 -27.94
N THR A 524 15.13 17.03 -26.99
CA THR A 524 15.85 18.31 -26.86
C THR A 524 17.35 18.05 -26.68
N PRO A 525 18.22 19.08 -26.75
CA PRO A 525 19.63 18.94 -26.39
C PRO A 525 19.86 18.41 -24.96
N MET A 526 18.93 18.70 -24.04
CA MET A 526 18.99 18.34 -22.63
C MET A 526 18.42 16.95 -22.36
N TYR A 527 17.48 16.47 -23.18
CA TYR A 527 17.03 15.07 -23.23
C TYR A 527 18.20 14.13 -23.57
N LEU A 528 19.00 14.48 -24.59
CA LEU A 528 20.15 13.67 -25.03
C LEU A 528 21.25 13.52 -23.95
N LYS A 529 21.27 14.41 -22.95
CA LYS A 529 22.20 14.39 -21.82
C LYS A 529 21.62 13.76 -20.54
N SER A 530 20.34 13.37 -20.55
CA SER A 530 19.65 12.81 -19.38
C SER A 530 19.80 11.30 -19.33
N ASP A 531 20.49 10.76 -18.33
CA ASP A 531 20.67 9.31 -18.18
C ASP A 531 19.33 8.56 -18.05
N ALA A 532 18.32 9.18 -17.43
CA ALA A 532 16.98 8.61 -17.30
C ALA A 532 16.25 8.52 -18.66
N CYS A 533 16.17 9.62 -19.41
CA CYS A 533 15.49 9.65 -20.71
C CYS A 533 16.22 8.77 -21.75
N ARG A 534 17.55 8.68 -21.64
CA ARG A 534 18.38 7.77 -22.45
C ARG A 534 18.07 6.32 -22.12
N LYS A 535 17.97 5.97 -20.83
CA LYS A 535 17.60 4.63 -20.38
C LYS A 535 16.20 4.24 -20.85
N GLU A 536 15.19 5.10 -20.70
CA GLU A 536 13.83 4.85 -21.17
C GLU A 536 13.77 4.54 -22.67
N LEU A 537 14.47 5.33 -23.49
CA LEU A 537 14.53 5.11 -24.93
C LEU A 537 15.25 3.80 -25.28
N LEU A 538 16.35 3.48 -24.60
CA LEU A 538 17.12 2.25 -24.83
C LEU A 538 16.34 1.01 -24.38
N ASP A 539 15.69 1.06 -23.22
CA ASP A 539 14.86 -0.01 -22.67
C ASP A 539 13.66 -0.28 -23.57
N PHE A 540 13.02 0.75 -24.10
CA PHE A 540 11.93 0.60 -25.07
C PHE A 540 12.44 0.08 -26.42
N ASN A 541 13.58 0.57 -26.91
CA ASN A 541 14.20 0.13 -28.16
C ASN A 541 14.63 -1.34 -28.11
N ALA A 542 15.18 -1.81 -27.00
CA ALA A 542 15.52 -3.23 -26.82
C ALA A 542 14.30 -4.15 -26.99
N ARG A 543 13.12 -3.68 -26.57
CA ARG A 543 11.84 -4.41 -26.73
C ARG A 543 11.29 -4.38 -28.15
N THR A 544 11.66 -3.40 -28.96
CA THR A 544 11.24 -3.33 -30.36
C THR A 544 11.99 -4.31 -31.26
N SER A 545 13.17 -4.78 -30.82
CA SER A 545 13.95 -5.80 -31.53
C SER A 545 13.42 -7.22 -31.30
N SER A 546 12.60 -7.43 -30.27
CA SER A 546 12.02 -8.73 -29.87
C SER A 546 10.51 -8.84 -30.16
N ASN A 547 9.80 -7.73 -30.32
CA ASN A 547 8.37 -7.68 -30.63
C ASN A 547 8.12 -6.79 -31.87
N HIS A 548 7.60 -7.37 -32.96
CA HIS A 548 7.39 -6.70 -34.25
C HIS A 548 6.35 -5.54 -34.22
N GLY A 549 5.70 -5.29 -33.07
CA GLY A 549 4.63 -4.30 -32.93
C GLY A 549 5.01 -2.96 -32.27
N ASN A 550 6.14 -2.84 -31.57
CA ASN A 550 6.45 -1.62 -30.79
C ASN A 550 7.07 -0.51 -31.68
N LYS A 551 6.61 0.75 -31.52
CA LYS A 551 7.08 1.89 -32.33
C LYS A 551 7.62 3.04 -31.47
N ILE A 552 8.68 3.68 -31.94
CA ILE A 552 9.26 4.90 -31.34
C ILE A 552 8.96 6.06 -32.28
N LEU A 553 8.35 7.12 -31.75
CA LEU A 553 8.09 8.37 -32.44
C LEU A 553 8.85 9.50 -31.74
N SER A 554 9.94 9.93 -32.36
CA SER A 554 10.80 10.98 -31.85
C SER A 554 10.28 12.34 -32.31
N MET A 555 9.98 13.23 -31.36
CA MET A 555 9.51 14.59 -31.59
C MET A 555 10.65 15.56 -31.28
N ILE A 556 11.11 16.34 -32.26
CA ILE A 556 12.22 17.28 -32.04
C ILE A 556 11.70 18.65 -31.73
N TRP A 557 12.05 19.10 -30.53
CA TRP A 557 11.64 20.39 -29.99
C TRP A 557 12.68 21.50 -30.25
N GLN A 558 13.90 21.13 -30.65
CA GLN A 558 14.96 22.09 -30.99
C GLN A 558 16.01 21.44 -31.91
N ASN A 559 16.55 22.19 -32.86
CA ASN A 559 17.58 21.71 -33.79
C ASN A 559 18.79 21.06 -33.06
N LEU A 560 19.12 19.82 -33.46
CA LEU A 560 20.16 18.97 -32.86
C LEU A 560 21.51 19.01 -33.60
N ASP A 561 21.59 19.66 -34.75
CA ASP A 561 22.74 19.66 -35.67
C ASP A 561 23.95 20.40 -35.11
N ASN A 562 23.73 21.32 -34.16
CA ASN A 562 24.78 22.13 -33.54
C ASN A 562 25.50 21.41 -32.38
N LEU A 563 25.12 20.17 -32.04
CA LEU A 563 25.72 19.43 -30.94
C LEU A 563 26.82 18.49 -31.44
N PRO A 564 28.05 18.55 -30.88
CA PRO A 564 29.17 17.74 -31.36
C PRO A 564 28.81 16.25 -31.37
N ASP A 565 28.95 15.64 -32.55
CA ASP A 565 28.62 14.24 -32.79
C ASP A 565 29.90 13.44 -33.05
N LYS A 566 30.19 12.48 -32.19
CA LYS A 566 31.33 11.56 -32.37
C LYS A 566 30.93 10.26 -33.08
N GLY A 567 29.68 10.11 -33.52
CA GLY A 567 29.21 8.96 -34.30
C GLY A 567 29.07 7.64 -33.52
N GLN A 568 29.18 7.67 -32.19
CA GLN A 568 29.15 6.48 -31.33
C GLN A 568 28.02 6.50 -30.28
N ASP A 569 27.09 7.46 -30.32
CA ASP A 569 26.00 7.54 -29.35
C ASP A 569 24.77 6.72 -29.81
N PRO A 570 24.45 5.58 -29.16
CA PRO A 570 23.34 4.71 -29.56
C PRO A 570 21.98 5.41 -29.49
N VAL A 571 21.78 6.37 -28.59
CA VAL A 571 20.52 7.13 -28.47
C VAL A 571 20.33 8.05 -29.67
N ARG A 572 21.40 8.71 -30.14
CA ARG A 572 21.34 9.53 -31.35
C ARG A 572 21.07 8.70 -32.60
N ASN A 573 21.63 7.50 -32.68
CA ASN A 573 21.39 6.60 -33.80
C ASN A 573 19.92 6.13 -33.82
N ILE A 574 19.36 5.74 -32.66
CA ILE A 574 17.94 5.38 -32.54
C ILE A 574 17.03 6.54 -32.96
N ILE A 575 17.33 7.77 -32.51
CA ILE A 575 16.54 8.97 -32.86
C ILE A 575 16.64 9.31 -34.35
N ARG A 576 17.78 9.05 -35.00
CA ARG A 576 17.98 9.27 -36.45
C ARG A 576 17.33 8.18 -37.31
N GLU A 577 17.39 6.93 -36.86
CA GLU A 577 16.89 5.76 -37.59
C GLU A 577 15.38 5.55 -37.41
N ARG A 578 14.78 6.09 -36.34
CA ARG A 578 13.37 5.88 -36.00
C ARG A 578 12.59 7.19 -35.99
N GLN A 579 11.38 7.14 -36.56
CA GLN A 579 10.62 8.27 -37.09
C GLN A 579 10.78 9.59 -36.29
N PHE A 580 11.36 10.59 -36.96
CA PHE A 580 11.85 11.87 -36.45
C PHE A 580 10.94 13.00 -36.97
N ILE A 581 9.88 13.32 -36.23
CA ILE A 581 8.95 14.41 -36.55
C ILE A 581 9.44 15.68 -35.86
N SER A 582 9.85 16.70 -36.63
CA SER A 582 10.14 18.01 -36.05
C SER A 582 8.84 18.72 -35.63
N VAL A 583 8.83 19.18 -34.38
CA VAL A 583 7.75 19.97 -33.76
C VAL A 583 8.28 21.29 -33.19
N GLU A 584 9.46 21.72 -33.65
CA GLU A 584 10.12 22.97 -33.24
C GLU A 584 9.21 24.19 -33.51
N ASP A 585 8.39 24.13 -34.57
CA ASP A 585 7.39 25.13 -34.91
C ASP A 585 6.26 25.25 -33.88
N LEU A 586 6.05 24.22 -33.06
CA LEU A 586 5.02 24.17 -32.02
C LEU A 586 5.53 24.55 -30.63
N ALA A 587 6.84 24.74 -30.44
CA ALA A 587 7.44 24.99 -29.13
C ALA A 587 6.99 26.31 -28.49
N TYR A 588 6.60 27.29 -29.30
CA TYR A 588 6.21 28.64 -28.85
C TYR A 588 4.87 29.12 -29.44
N GLU A 589 4.15 28.24 -30.14
CA GLU A 589 2.86 28.54 -30.76
C GLU A 589 1.73 28.20 -29.77
N PRO A 590 0.80 29.12 -29.45
CA PRO A 590 -0.31 28.83 -28.54
C PRO A 590 -1.25 27.73 -29.04
N SER A 591 -1.78 26.91 -28.13
CA SER A 591 -2.52 25.69 -28.50
C SER A 591 -3.90 25.94 -29.13
N ASP A 592 -4.41 27.16 -29.03
CA ASP A 592 -5.70 27.58 -29.57
C ASP A 592 -5.63 28.08 -31.01
N THR A 593 -4.43 28.33 -31.56
CA THR A 593 -4.28 28.89 -32.91
C THR A 593 -4.68 27.90 -34.01
N PRO A 594 -5.18 28.40 -35.15
CA PRO A 594 -5.49 27.54 -36.30
C PRO A 594 -4.27 26.78 -36.84
N ASN A 595 -3.08 27.38 -36.75
CA ASN A 595 -1.84 26.78 -37.24
C ASN A 595 -1.42 25.59 -36.36
N TYR A 596 -1.47 25.76 -35.03
CA TYR A 596 -1.18 24.69 -34.06
C TYR A 596 -2.13 23.49 -34.25
N LYS A 597 -3.44 23.75 -34.33
CA LYS A 597 -4.46 22.70 -34.55
C LYS A 597 -4.29 21.96 -35.88
N LYS A 598 -3.95 22.68 -36.95
CA LYS A 598 -3.66 22.09 -38.26
C LYS A 598 -2.44 21.18 -38.20
N ARG A 599 -1.36 21.63 -37.55
CA ARG A 599 -0.13 20.85 -37.40
C ARG A 599 -0.33 19.60 -36.55
N LEU A 600 -1.07 19.71 -35.44
CA LEU A 600 -1.44 18.56 -34.61
C LEU A 600 -2.31 17.54 -35.35
N ALA A 601 -3.23 18.02 -36.19
CA ALA A 601 -4.02 17.16 -37.05
C ALA A 601 -3.15 16.35 -38.04
N GLU A 602 -2.09 16.94 -38.58
CA GLU A 602 -1.12 16.23 -39.44
C GLU A 602 -0.35 15.15 -38.67
N ILE A 603 0.06 15.42 -37.43
CA ILE A 603 0.77 14.46 -36.56
C ILE A 603 -0.15 13.31 -36.16
N ALA A 604 -1.41 13.60 -35.80
CA ALA A 604 -2.42 12.60 -35.47
C ALA A 604 -2.72 11.66 -36.66
N SER A 605 -2.78 12.21 -37.88
CA SER A 605 -2.97 11.40 -39.10
C SER A 605 -1.79 10.46 -39.34
N LYS A 606 -0.55 10.89 -39.09
CA LYS A 606 0.63 10.01 -39.16
C LYS A 606 0.59 8.91 -38.10
N LEU A 607 0.19 9.24 -36.87
CA LEU A 607 0.02 8.28 -35.79
C LEU A 607 -1.04 7.22 -36.13
N GLN A 608 -2.12 7.61 -36.80
CA GLN A 608 -3.15 6.68 -37.28
C GLN A 608 -2.61 5.66 -38.30
N VAL A 609 -1.77 6.09 -39.24
CA VAL A 609 -1.15 5.18 -40.21
C VAL A 609 -0.25 4.18 -39.48
N THR A 610 0.58 4.65 -38.54
CA THR A 610 1.47 3.80 -37.75
C THR A 610 0.72 2.74 -36.93
N ILE A 611 -0.39 3.12 -36.29
CA ILE A 611 -1.23 2.20 -35.49
C ILE A 611 -1.95 1.19 -36.39
N LYS A 612 -2.43 1.61 -37.58
CA LYS A 612 -3.06 0.69 -38.55
C LYS A 612 -2.07 -0.35 -39.08
N GLU A 613 -0.84 0.05 -39.40
CA GLU A 613 0.20 -0.87 -39.82
C GLU A 613 0.53 -1.90 -38.73
N GLN A 614 0.60 -1.47 -37.48
CA GLN A 614 0.82 -2.34 -36.32
C GLN A 614 -0.29 -3.39 -36.16
N ASN A 615 -1.56 -2.96 -36.19
CA ASN A 615 -2.69 -3.88 -36.01
C ASN A 615 -2.81 -4.87 -37.17
N SER A 616 -2.47 -4.46 -38.40
CA SER A 616 -2.47 -5.35 -39.58
C SER A 616 -1.40 -6.45 -39.56
N GLN A 617 -0.30 -6.28 -38.81
CA GLN A 617 0.72 -7.31 -38.64
C GLN A 617 0.32 -8.35 -37.58
N ILE A 618 -0.43 -7.93 -36.56
CA ILE A 618 -0.99 -8.80 -35.52
C ILE A 618 -2.07 -9.74 -36.12
N ASP A 619 -2.86 -9.24 -37.07
CA ASP A 619 -3.86 -10.02 -37.81
C ASP A 619 -3.25 -11.08 -38.76
N LYS A 620 -2.02 -10.88 -39.25
CA LYS A 620 -1.32 -11.88 -40.06
C LYS A 620 -0.80 -13.06 -39.24
N VAL A 621 -0.38 -12.82 -37.99
CA VAL A 621 0.09 -13.86 -37.06
C VAL A 621 -1.08 -14.74 -36.58
N THR A 622 -2.29 -14.20 -36.53
CA THR A 622 -3.51 -14.93 -36.10
C THR A 622 -4.23 -15.68 -37.23
N SER A 623 -3.79 -15.53 -38.49
CA SER A 623 -4.45 -16.16 -39.65
C SER A 623 -3.75 -17.41 -40.22
N VAL A 624 -2.66 -17.87 -39.61
CA VAL A 624 -2.00 -19.14 -39.96
C VAL A 624 -2.09 -20.11 -38.80
N ASP A 625 -3.26 -20.74 -38.63
CA ASP A 625 -3.33 -22.16 -38.29
C ASP A 625 -4.76 -22.68 -38.44
N ASN A 626 -5.06 -23.15 -39.64
CA ASN A 626 -6.17 -24.05 -39.90
C ASN A 626 -5.79 -25.00 -41.04
N SER A 627 -4.70 -25.76 -40.85
CA SER A 627 -4.48 -26.98 -41.63
C SER A 627 -3.48 -27.91 -40.95
N ASN A 628 -3.99 -29.07 -40.53
CA ASN A 628 -3.21 -30.24 -40.15
C ASN A 628 -2.00 -30.48 -41.06
N LYS A 629 -0.76 -30.44 -40.50
CA LYS A 629 0.39 -31.27 -40.91
C LYS A 629 1.59 -31.12 -39.95
N GLU A 630 2.12 -32.28 -39.53
CA GLU A 630 3.48 -32.53 -38.97
C GLU A 630 3.93 -31.87 -37.65
N VAL A 631 3.30 -32.25 -36.54
CA VAL A 631 3.66 -31.83 -35.15
C VAL A 631 4.93 -32.53 -34.59
N GLY A 632 5.63 -33.36 -35.38
CA GLY A 632 6.73 -34.19 -34.87
C GLY A 632 8.15 -33.59 -34.96
N LYS A 633 8.38 -32.54 -35.76
CA LYS A 633 9.73 -32.09 -36.13
C LYS A 633 10.22 -30.80 -35.45
N ASP A 634 9.30 -29.94 -35.02
CA ASP A 634 9.64 -28.58 -34.54
C ASP A 634 10.06 -28.53 -33.05
N TYR A 635 9.55 -29.48 -32.25
CA TYR A 635 9.81 -29.56 -30.82
C TYR A 635 11.23 -30.03 -30.46
N LEU A 636 11.77 -31.02 -31.20
CA LEU A 636 13.14 -31.52 -30.96
C LEU A 636 14.20 -30.51 -31.38
N SER A 637 13.90 -29.63 -32.36
CA SER A 637 14.75 -28.48 -32.70
C SER A 637 14.75 -27.42 -31.61
N SER A 638 13.59 -27.04 -31.06
CA SER A 638 13.51 -26.03 -29.99
C SER A 638 14.18 -26.48 -28.69
N LEU A 639 14.10 -27.77 -28.35
CA LEU A 639 14.83 -28.33 -27.20
C LEU A 639 16.33 -28.47 -27.45
N SER A 640 16.74 -28.87 -28.65
CA SER A 640 18.17 -28.92 -29.00
C SER A 640 18.80 -27.52 -29.05
N GLU A 641 18.07 -26.51 -29.49
CA GLU A 641 18.49 -25.11 -29.44
C GLU A 641 18.51 -24.57 -28.01
N ALA A 642 17.53 -24.90 -27.18
CA ALA A 642 17.49 -24.53 -25.76
C ALA A 642 18.62 -25.21 -24.95
N GLU A 643 18.96 -26.47 -25.24
CA GLU A 643 20.10 -27.18 -24.63
C GLU A 643 21.45 -26.61 -25.09
N LYS A 644 21.57 -26.19 -26.36
CA LYS A 644 22.76 -25.47 -26.87
C LYS A 644 22.93 -24.09 -26.22
N SER A 645 21.84 -23.37 -26.00
CA SER A 645 21.86 -22.08 -25.28
C SER A 645 22.18 -22.25 -23.79
N ALA A 646 21.76 -23.35 -23.16
CA ALA A 646 22.14 -23.70 -21.79
C ALA A 646 23.65 -23.99 -21.64
N ALA A 647 24.32 -24.52 -22.67
CA ALA A 647 25.78 -24.71 -22.66
C ALA A 647 26.56 -23.37 -22.57
N ASN A 648 26.02 -22.31 -23.17
CA ASN A 648 26.58 -20.95 -23.12
C ASN A 648 26.32 -20.22 -21.80
N MET A 649 25.38 -20.71 -20.98
CA MET A 649 25.03 -20.15 -19.65
C MET A 649 26.17 -20.34 -18.63
N SER A 650 27.01 -21.37 -18.82
CA SER A 650 28.09 -21.74 -17.90
C SER A 650 29.13 -20.62 -17.67
N ALA A 651 29.45 -19.85 -18.71
CA ALA A 651 30.38 -18.73 -18.62
C ALA A 651 29.80 -17.59 -17.76
N TYR A 652 28.55 -17.19 -18.02
CA TYR A 652 27.87 -16.15 -17.25
C TYR A 652 27.57 -16.57 -15.82
N VAL A 653 27.27 -17.85 -15.58
CA VAL A 653 27.10 -18.38 -14.21
C VAL A 653 28.43 -18.37 -13.45
N THR A 654 29.55 -18.63 -14.14
CA THR A 654 30.89 -18.53 -13.53
C THR A 654 31.21 -17.08 -13.18
N ASP A 655 30.98 -16.14 -14.11
CA ASP A 655 31.19 -14.71 -13.88
C ASP A 655 30.28 -14.14 -12.79
N PHE A 656 29.02 -14.57 -12.76
CA PHE A 656 28.05 -14.29 -11.70
C PHE A 656 28.58 -14.76 -10.34
N THR A 657 28.96 -16.04 -10.25
CA THR A 657 29.38 -16.66 -8.98
C THR A 657 30.68 -16.03 -8.48
N GLN A 658 31.64 -15.78 -9.37
CA GLN A 658 32.90 -15.15 -9.03
C GLN A 658 32.69 -13.70 -8.56
N SER A 659 31.85 -12.94 -9.25
CA SER A 659 31.57 -11.53 -8.90
C SER A 659 30.81 -11.43 -7.57
N LEU A 660 29.81 -12.29 -7.34
CA LEU A 660 29.09 -12.36 -6.07
C LEU A 660 30.03 -12.74 -4.91
N ASN A 661 30.89 -13.74 -5.10
CA ASN A 661 31.88 -14.13 -4.09
C ASN A 661 32.90 -13.03 -3.82
N ASN A 662 33.36 -12.31 -4.85
CA ASN A 662 34.26 -11.17 -4.69
C ASN A 662 33.60 -10.06 -3.86
N LEU A 663 32.35 -9.73 -4.12
CA LEU A 663 31.60 -8.72 -3.36
C LEU A 663 31.39 -9.14 -1.90
N LEU A 664 30.99 -10.39 -1.66
CA LEU A 664 30.80 -10.92 -0.31
C LEU A 664 32.12 -10.97 0.48
N ASN A 665 33.22 -11.38 -0.15
CA ASN A 665 34.54 -11.41 0.50
C ASN A 665 35.07 -10.00 0.77
N ARG A 666 34.88 -9.04 -0.15
CA ARG A 666 35.29 -7.64 0.07
C ARG A 666 34.59 -7.03 1.29
N LEU A 667 33.31 -7.33 1.48
CA LEU A 667 32.55 -6.89 2.66
C LEU A 667 32.99 -7.60 3.94
N LYS A 668 33.40 -8.87 3.85
CA LYS A 668 33.89 -9.67 4.98
C LYS A 668 35.30 -9.25 5.43
N ASP A 669 36.19 -8.97 4.49
CA ASP A 669 37.61 -8.68 4.74
C ASP A 669 37.85 -7.22 5.16
N ASN A 670 36.94 -6.32 4.80
CA ASN A 670 36.99 -4.91 5.20
C ASN A 670 35.97 -4.61 6.30
N GLN A 671 36.24 -5.10 7.52
CA GLN A 671 35.39 -4.84 8.68
C GLN A 671 35.20 -3.34 8.93
N VAL A 672 33.99 -2.96 9.37
CA VAL A 672 33.65 -1.59 9.74
C VAL A 672 34.64 -1.08 10.80
N PRO A 673 35.19 0.15 10.67
CA PRO A 673 36.14 0.66 11.65
C PRO A 673 35.49 0.73 13.04
N LYS A 674 36.24 0.38 14.10
CA LYS A 674 35.74 0.41 15.49
C LYS A 674 35.63 1.86 15.99
N ASN A 675 34.47 2.26 16.49
CA ASN A 675 34.13 3.63 16.89
C ASN A 675 34.40 4.69 15.80
N PRO A 676 33.80 4.56 14.61
CA PRO A 676 34.15 5.42 13.49
C PRO A 676 33.49 6.80 13.63
N SER A 677 34.23 7.85 13.28
CA SER A 677 33.59 9.14 13.00
C SER A 677 32.75 9.04 11.73
N ALA A 678 31.84 10.00 11.51
CA ALA A 678 31.06 10.07 10.27
C ALA A 678 31.98 10.10 9.02
N THR A 679 33.13 10.76 9.12
CA THR A 679 34.14 10.84 8.04
C THR A 679 34.82 9.49 7.79
N ASP A 680 35.09 8.72 8.84
CA ASP A 680 35.71 7.38 8.71
C ASP A 680 34.76 6.39 8.02
N LEU A 681 33.47 6.44 8.35
CA LEU A 681 32.44 5.64 7.68
C LEU A 681 32.31 5.99 6.19
N VAL A 682 32.35 7.28 5.85
CA VAL A 682 32.26 7.74 4.46
C VAL A 682 33.50 7.33 3.65
N ASN A 683 34.70 7.47 4.22
CA ASN A 683 35.94 7.08 3.53
C ASN A 683 36.04 5.56 3.35
N TRP A 684 35.71 4.79 4.38
CA TRP A 684 35.66 3.33 4.31
C TRP A 684 34.64 2.87 3.24
N SER A 685 33.41 3.39 3.25
CA SER A 685 32.39 3.00 2.29
C SER A 685 32.68 3.41 0.85
N ASN A 686 33.24 4.60 0.62
CA ASN A 686 33.68 5.03 -0.71
C ASN A 686 34.77 4.10 -1.27
N ARG A 687 35.70 3.65 -0.43
CA ARG A 687 36.73 2.69 -0.83
C ARG A 687 36.13 1.37 -1.27
N ILE A 688 35.25 0.78 -0.45
CA ILE A 688 34.58 -0.49 -0.77
C ILE A 688 33.79 -0.39 -2.07
N THR A 689 33.07 0.72 -2.26
CA THR A 689 32.25 0.93 -3.45
C THR A 689 33.10 1.04 -4.71
N THR A 690 34.18 1.82 -4.65
CA THR A 690 35.12 2.00 -5.76
C THR A 690 35.79 0.68 -6.14
N GLU A 691 36.23 -0.08 -5.13
CA GLU A 691 36.88 -1.38 -5.32
C GLU A 691 35.91 -2.44 -5.86
N SER A 692 34.63 -2.33 -5.55
CA SER A 692 33.56 -3.28 -5.93
C SER A 692 32.93 -2.99 -7.30
N GLN A 693 33.23 -1.85 -7.92
CA GLN A 693 32.50 -1.38 -9.10
C GLN A 693 32.61 -2.30 -10.32
N LYS A 694 33.78 -2.94 -10.50
CA LYS A 694 33.98 -3.94 -11.55
C LYS A 694 33.12 -5.19 -11.32
N ASP A 695 33.08 -5.69 -10.08
CA ASP A 695 32.31 -6.90 -9.74
C ASP A 695 30.80 -6.62 -9.82
N ILE A 696 30.33 -5.42 -9.43
CA ILE A 696 28.93 -4.99 -9.62
C ILE A 696 28.54 -5.03 -11.10
N HIS A 697 29.35 -4.41 -11.97
CA HIS A 697 29.07 -4.38 -13.41
C HIS A 697 29.03 -5.79 -14.01
N THR A 698 30.00 -6.63 -13.66
CA THR A 698 30.03 -8.02 -14.13
C THR A 698 28.84 -8.82 -13.61
N LEU A 699 28.43 -8.62 -12.35
CA LEU A 699 27.29 -9.29 -11.75
C LEU A 699 25.97 -8.89 -12.44
N ASP A 700 25.74 -7.60 -12.64
CA ASP A 700 24.54 -7.08 -13.29
C ASP A 700 24.45 -7.53 -14.76
N ALA A 701 25.56 -7.49 -15.50
CA ALA A 701 25.63 -7.99 -16.88
C ALA A 701 25.39 -9.52 -16.96
N SER A 702 25.89 -10.28 -15.96
CA SER A 702 25.64 -11.71 -15.89
C SER A 702 24.15 -12.00 -15.64
N ILE A 703 23.47 -11.24 -14.78
CA ILE A 703 22.03 -11.36 -14.54
C ILE A 703 21.24 -11.13 -15.84
N GLU A 704 21.58 -10.10 -16.61
CA GLU A 704 20.94 -9.78 -17.88
C GLU A 704 21.05 -10.96 -18.88
N HIS A 705 22.26 -11.46 -19.11
CA HIS A 705 22.50 -12.59 -20.02
C HIS A 705 21.87 -13.90 -19.53
N ILE A 706 21.95 -14.20 -18.23
CA ILE A 706 21.32 -15.40 -17.66
C ILE A 706 19.80 -15.30 -17.79
N SER A 707 19.22 -14.11 -17.61
CA SER A 707 17.78 -13.87 -17.75
C SER A 707 17.31 -14.09 -19.20
N GLU A 708 18.05 -13.59 -20.19
CA GLU A 708 17.75 -13.81 -21.60
C GLU A 708 17.73 -15.30 -21.97
N ILE A 709 18.78 -16.02 -21.57
CA ILE A 709 18.90 -17.47 -21.79
C ILE A 709 17.77 -18.22 -21.06
N TRP A 710 17.49 -17.85 -19.81
CA TRP A 710 16.44 -18.48 -19.02
C TRP A 710 15.06 -18.27 -19.61
N ASN A 711 14.73 -17.08 -20.13
CA ASN A 711 13.43 -16.83 -20.73
C ASN A 711 13.16 -17.75 -21.92
N GLN A 712 14.16 -17.97 -22.78
CA GLN A 712 14.07 -18.92 -23.88
C GLN A 712 13.88 -20.36 -23.37
N TYR A 713 14.67 -20.75 -22.36
CA TYR A 713 14.60 -22.08 -21.76
C TYR A 713 13.24 -22.34 -21.06
N TYR A 714 12.72 -21.36 -20.33
CA TYR A 714 11.44 -21.42 -19.63
C TYR A 714 10.26 -21.56 -20.59
N ILE A 715 10.28 -20.86 -21.74
CA ILE A 715 9.28 -21.00 -22.80
C ILE A 715 9.29 -22.43 -23.34
N ALA A 716 10.47 -23.01 -23.58
CA ALA A 716 10.59 -24.39 -24.03
C ALA A 716 10.02 -25.38 -22.98
N LEU A 717 10.32 -25.18 -21.70
CA LEU A 717 9.78 -26.00 -20.60
C LEU A 717 8.25 -25.88 -20.50
N LYS A 718 7.69 -24.68 -20.73
CA LYS A 718 6.25 -24.44 -20.73
C LYS A 718 5.57 -25.15 -21.90
N LEU A 719 6.08 -24.99 -23.12
CA LEU A 719 5.57 -25.68 -24.30
C LEU A 719 5.62 -27.20 -24.14
N TYR A 720 6.70 -27.71 -23.53
CA TYR A 720 6.79 -29.13 -23.24
C TYR A 720 5.77 -29.60 -22.19
N THR A 721 5.54 -28.80 -21.16
CA THR A 721 4.49 -29.07 -20.15
C THR A 721 3.11 -29.13 -20.80
N ASP A 722 2.80 -28.17 -21.68
CA ASP A 722 1.54 -28.12 -22.42
C ASP A 722 1.39 -29.33 -23.37
N GLN A 723 2.49 -29.80 -23.97
CA GLN A 723 2.50 -31.01 -24.78
C GLN A 723 2.19 -32.26 -23.94
N ILE A 724 2.83 -32.45 -22.77
CA ILE A 724 2.56 -33.56 -21.86
C ILE A 724 1.10 -33.54 -21.39
N GLU A 725 0.54 -32.35 -21.17
CA GLU A 725 -0.85 -32.14 -20.80
C GLU A 725 -1.80 -32.65 -21.91
N SER A 726 -1.46 -32.39 -23.18
CA SER A 726 -2.23 -32.84 -24.35
C SER A 726 -2.08 -34.33 -24.71
N MET A 727 -1.10 -35.05 -24.13
CA MET A 727 -0.89 -36.47 -24.43
C MET A 727 -2.02 -37.36 -23.88
N PRO A 728 -2.42 -38.43 -24.60
CA PRO A 728 -3.32 -39.44 -24.06
C PRO A 728 -2.74 -40.13 -22.83
N SER A 729 -3.59 -40.45 -21.85
CA SER A 729 -3.18 -41.20 -20.66
C SER A 729 -2.58 -42.56 -21.02
N GLY A 730 -1.38 -42.86 -20.52
CA GLY A 730 -0.65 -44.08 -20.83
C GLY A 730 0.80 -44.07 -20.33
N ALA A 731 1.52 -45.18 -20.55
CA ALA A 731 2.89 -45.37 -20.06
C ALA A 731 3.86 -44.28 -20.57
N LEU A 732 3.70 -43.86 -21.82
CA LEU A 732 4.54 -42.81 -22.43
C LEU A 732 4.33 -41.45 -21.76
N ARG A 733 3.08 -41.05 -21.50
CA ARG A 733 2.76 -39.79 -20.79
C ARG A 733 3.34 -39.80 -19.37
N ASN A 734 3.19 -40.91 -18.65
CA ASN A 734 3.74 -41.05 -17.29
C ASN A 734 5.27 -41.02 -17.28
N GLN A 735 5.92 -41.58 -18.30
CA GLN A 735 7.37 -41.49 -18.47
C GLN A 735 7.82 -40.04 -18.69
N GLN A 736 7.11 -39.26 -19.52
CA GLN A 736 7.43 -37.84 -19.74
C GLN A 736 7.14 -36.96 -18.51
N ILE A 737 6.05 -37.22 -17.78
CA ILE A 737 5.75 -36.56 -16.50
C ILE A 737 6.92 -36.77 -15.52
N ASN A 738 7.40 -38.00 -15.37
CA ASN A 738 8.49 -38.32 -14.45
C ASN A 738 9.84 -37.71 -14.90
N ALA A 739 10.13 -37.71 -16.21
CA ALA A 739 11.33 -37.08 -16.74
C ALA A 739 11.33 -35.56 -16.52
N MET A 740 10.21 -34.89 -16.81
CA MET A 740 10.04 -33.44 -16.62
C MET A 740 10.10 -33.07 -15.13
N LYS A 741 9.47 -33.88 -14.27
CA LYS A 741 9.53 -33.78 -12.81
C LYS A 741 10.97 -33.81 -12.28
N ASN A 742 11.77 -34.79 -12.72
CA ASN A 742 13.17 -34.89 -12.32
C ASN A 742 14.00 -33.69 -12.79
N ASN A 743 13.80 -33.22 -14.04
CA ASN A 743 14.50 -32.05 -14.58
C ASN A 743 14.16 -30.77 -13.79
N LEU A 744 12.87 -30.55 -13.50
CA LEU A 744 12.42 -29.39 -12.72
C LEU A 744 12.91 -29.46 -11.26
N ASP A 745 12.95 -30.64 -10.63
CA ASP A 745 13.49 -30.82 -9.27
C ASP A 745 14.99 -30.50 -9.20
N GLN A 746 15.77 -30.88 -10.23
CA GLN A 746 17.19 -30.51 -10.34
C GLN A 746 17.38 -29.00 -10.49
N LEU A 747 16.56 -28.34 -11.31
CA LEU A 747 16.59 -26.88 -11.47
C LEU A 747 16.22 -26.15 -10.18
N ILE A 748 15.18 -26.61 -9.47
CA ILE A 748 14.79 -26.05 -8.16
C ILE A 748 15.95 -26.15 -7.16
N GLN A 749 16.66 -27.28 -7.12
CA GLN A 749 17.84 -27.42 -6.26
C GLN A 749 18.96 -26.46 -6.67
N SER A 750 19.21 -26.26 -7.97
CA SER A 750 20.23 -25.34 -8.48
C SER A 750 19.95 -23.86 -8.19
N PHE A 751 18.68 -23.47 -8.03
CA PHE A 751 18.27 -22.10 -7.68
C PHE A 751 18.01 -21.88 -6.18
N THR A 752 18.31 -22.88 -5.34
CA THR A 752 18.11 -22.76 -3.90
C THR A 752 19.28 -22.00 -3.28
N ILE A 753 18.97 -20.85 -2.70
CA ILE A 753 19.93 -20.01 -1.97
C ILE A 753 19.98 -20.49 -0.50
N PRO A 754 21.15 -20.74 0.08
CA PRO A 754 21.29 -21.09 1.50
C PRO A 754 20.72 -20.00 2.43
N ASP A 755 20.06 -20.41 3.51
CA ASP A 755 19.39 -19.51 4.47
C ASP A 755 20.34 -18.48 5.11
N GLU A 756 21.62 -18.85 5.25
CA GLU A 756 22.69 -18.00 5.77
C GLU A 756 22.92 -16.73 4.92
N ILE A 757 22.67 -16.83 3.60
CA ILE A 757 22.81 -15.69 2.67
C ILE A 757 21.66 -14.71 2.88
N TYR A 758 20.43 -15.18 3.08
CA TYR A 758 19.27 -14.31 3.32
C TYR A 758 19.40 -13.46 4.59
N GLN A 759 19.95 -14.04 5.65
CA GLN A 759 20.22 -13.32 6.90
C GLN A 759 21.27 -12.20 6.70
N THR A 760 22.29 -12.46 5.87
CA THR A 760 23.35 -11.50 5.59
C THR A 760 22.86 -10.31 4.74
N ILE A 761 21.87 -10.52 3.86
CA ILE A 761 21.27 -9.45 3.02
C ILE A 761 20.50 -8.43 3.85
N SER A 762 19.71 -8.89 4.82
CA SER A 762 18.92 -7.98 5.66
C SER A 762 19.83 -6.98 6.38
N ILE A 763 20.99 -7.48 6.82
CA ILE A 763 22.04 -6.68 7.45
C ILE A 763 22.70 -5.76 6.41
N MET A 764 23.05 -6.28 5.23
CA MET A 764 23.67 -5.48 4.15
C MET A 764 22.77 -4.35 3.63
N ASN A 765 21.48 -4.59 3.40
CA ASN A 765 20.52 -3.58 2.94
C ASN A 765 20.31 -2.49 4.00
N MET A 766 20.35 -2.85 5.28
CA MET A 766 20.33 -1.92 6.40
C MET A 766 21.60 -1.02 6.39
N PHE A 767 22.78 -1.59 6.14
CA PHE A 767 24.03 -0.83 6.01
C PHE A 767 24.08 0.07 4.76
N GLY A 768 23.59 -0.40 3.61
CA GLY A 768 23.51 0.39 2.37
C GLY A 768 22.61 1.62 2.48
N ASN A 769 21.53 1.51 3.25
CA ASN A 769 20.61 2.60 3.54
C ASN A 769 21.16 3.62 4.56
N LEU A 770 22.02 3.17 5.48
CA LEU A 770 22.73 4.03 6.44
C LEU A 770 23.93 4.74 5.80
N VAL A 771 24.64 4.06 4.89
CA VAL A 771 25.89 4.52 4.30
C VAL A 771 25.75 4.54 2.79
N ARG A 772 25.21 5.66 2.27
CA ARG A 772 24.86 5.86 0.85
C ARG A 772 25.87 5.34 -0.16
N PRO A 773 27.20 5.49 0.01
CA PRO A 773 28.16 4.94 -0.94
C PRO A 773 28.03 3.43 -1.15
N LEU A 774 27.67 2.64 -0.13
CA LEU A 774 27.50 1.17 -0.25
C LEU A 774 26.21 0.74 -0.96
N LEU A 775 25.32 1.68 -1.28
CA LEU A 775 24.04 1.37 -1.92
C LEU A 775 24.18 0.58 -3.23
N PRO A 776 25.13 0.88 -4.15
CA PRO A 776 25.32 0.10 -5.37
C PRO A 776 25.73 -1.35 -5.10
N VAL A 777 26.60 -1.59 -4.11
CA VAL A 777 27.06 -2.94 -3.73
C VAL A 777 25.89 -3.77 -3.19
N THR A 778 25.15 -3.19 -2.25
CA THR A 778 24.01 -3.85 -1.58
C THR A 778 22.85 -4.09 -2.53
N THR A 779 22.59 -3.13 -3.43
CA THR A 779 21.56 -3.25 -4.48
C THR A 779 21.89 -4.36 -5.47
N SER A 780 23.12 -4.44 -5.97
CA SER A 780 23.53 -5.47 -6.94
C SER A 780 23.45 -6.89 -6.34
N ILE A 781 23.87 -7.07 -5.07
CA ILE A 781 23.70 -8.33 -4.33
C ILE A 781 22.21 -8.67 -4.14
N SER A 782 21.38 -7.70 -3.77
CA SER A 782 19.93 -7.91 -3.60
C SER A 782 19.24 -8.29 -4.92
N ASN A 783 19.64 -7.66 -6.03
CA ASN A 783 19.14 -7.97 -7.37
C ASN A 783 19.51 -9.40 -7.78
N ALA A 784 20.75 -9.82 -7.54
CA ALA A 784 21.21 -11.18 -7.80
C ALA A 784 20.35 -12.23 -7.08
N ILE A 785 19.98 -11.99 -5.82
CA ILE A 785 19.23 -12.96 -5.02
C ILE A 785 17.75 -12.97 -5.42
N THR A 786 17.19 -11.78 -5.67
CA THR A 786 15.83 -11.64 -6.20
C THR A 786 15.68 -12.36 -7.54
N PHE A 787 16.68 -12.24 -8.41
CA PHE A 787 16.74 -12.92 -9.69
C PHE A 787 16.64 -14.44 -9.52
N PHE A 788 17.49 -15.06 -8.69
CA PHE A 788 17.44 -16.51 -8.43
C PHE A 788 16.13 -16.97 -7.78
N SER A 789 15.55 -16.16 -6.88
CA SER A 789 14.22 -16.46 -6.30
C SER A 789 13.11 -16.47 -7.35
N THR A 790 13.23 -15.61 -8.38
CA THR A 790 12.30 -15.55 -9.50
C THR A 790 12.40 -16.80 -10.38
N LEU A 791 13.63 -17.22 -10.73
CA LEU A 791 13.87 -18.45 -11.48
C LEU A 791 13.29 -19.67 -10.76
N ARG A 792 13.51 -19.76 -9.44
CA ARG A 792 12.96 -20.83 -8.58
C ARG A 792 11.44 -20.83 -8.58
N THR A 793 10.81 -19.66 -8.45
CA THR A 793 9.34 -19.52 -8.42
C THR A 793 8.71 -19.94 -9.76
N GLN A 794 9.30 -19.51 -10.88
CA GLN A 794 8.85 -19.90 -12.21
C GLN A 794 8.96 -21.42 -12.42
N THR A 795 10.06 -22.02 -11.95
CA THR A 795 10.29 -23.48 -12.04
C THR A 795 9.31 -24.27 -11.15
N LEU A 796 9.05 -23.79 -9.93
CA LEU A 796 8.06 -24.39 -9.01
C LEU A 796 6.64 -24.38 -9.61
N SER A 797 6.25 -23.29 -10.27
CA SER A 797 4.96 -23.20 -10.97
C SER A 797 4.79 -24.29 -12.03
N LEU A 798 5.83 -24.53 -12.86
CA LEU A 798 5.81 -25.64 -13.82
C LEU A 798 5.79 -27.01 -13.12
N ARG A 799 6.51 -27.13 -12.00
CA ARG A 799 6.58 -28.37 -11.22
C ARG A 799 5.23 -28.75 -10.63
N ASP A 800 4.48 -27.77 -10.14
CA ASP A 800 3.13 -27.93 -9.61
C ASP A 800 2.13 -28.29 -10.71
N ARG A 801 2.24 -27.67 -11.89
CA ARG A 801 1.47 -28.08 -13.08
C ARG A 801 1.70 -29.55 -13.42
N ILE A 802 2.96 -30.00 -13.47
CA ILE A 802 3.32 -31.40 -13.75
C ILE A 802 2.81 -32.37 -12.66
N ASN A 803 2.87 -31.98 -11.37
CA ASN A 803 2.31 -32.79 -10.28
C ASN A 803 0.80 -32.99 -10.41
N ASN A 804 0.08 -31.99 -10.90
CA ASN A 804 -1.37 -32.06 -11.09
C ASN A 804 -1.77 -32.97 -12.25
N LEU A 805 -0.89 -33.21 -13.23
CA LEU A 805 -1.13 -34.18 -14.31
C LEU A 805 -0.97 -35.65 -13.85
N GLN A 806 -0.38 -35.86 -12.67
CA GLN A 806 -0.10 -37.18 -12.09
C GLN A 806 -1.24 -37.68 -11.18
N ARG A 807 -2.15 -36.79 -10.79
CA ARG A 807 -3.40 -37.06 -10.04
C ARG A 807 -4.54 -37.28 -11.02
#